data_AF-A0A4P6BN12-F1
#
_entry.id   AF-A0A4P6BN12-F1
#
_cell.length_a   1.000
_cell.length_b   1.000
_cell.length_c   1.000
_cell.angle_alpha   90.00
_cell.angle_beta   90.00
_cell.angle_gamma   90.00
#
_symmetry.space_group_name_H-M   'P 1'
#
loop_
_entity.id
_entity.type
_entity.pdbx_description
1 polymer ?
#
loop_
_entity_poly.entity_id
_entity_poly.type
_entity_poly.pdbx_seq_one_letter_code
_entity_poly.pdbx_strand_id
1 'polypeptide(L)'
;MTDFDKIFEGAIPEGKEPVALFREVYHGAITATSYAEILLNQAIRTYGPDHPVGYPDTAYYLPVIRCYSGEEVKKLGDLPPILNRKRAQISPVLNFENARLAGEATWYAAEIIEALRYLKYKPEDPLLPEPWTGFIGDPVVRRFGIKMVDWTIPGEAIIMGRARDSKALAKIVKDLMGMGFMLFICDEAVEQLLEENVKLGIDYIAYPLGNFTQIVHAANYALRAGMMFGGVTPGLRDEQRDYQRRRIRAFVLYLGEHDMVKTAAAFGAIFTGFPVITDQPLPEDKQIPDWFFSVEDYDKIVQIAMETRGIKLTKIKLDLPINFGPAFEGESIRKNDMYVEMGGNRSPAFELVRTVSEAEITDGKIELVGPDIDQVPEGSTLPLGILVDIYGRKMQADFEGVLERRIHDFINYGEGLWHTGQRAINWLRVSKDAVAKGFRFKHYGEILVAKMKEEFPAIVDRVQVTIFTDEAKVKEYLAIAREKYKERDDRMRGLTDESVDTFYSCVLCQSFAPNHVCIVTPERVGLCGAVSWLDAKASYEINHAGPNQPIPKQGEIDPVKGIWKSVNDYLYTASNRNLEQVCLYTLMENPMTSCGCFEAIMAIVPECNGIMITTRDHPGMTPSGMTFSTLAGMIGGGVQTPGFMGIGRTYIVSKKFIKADGGIARIVWMPKALKDFLREDLVRRSIEEGLGEDFIDKIADETIGTTVDEILPYLEEVGHPALSLDPIM
;
A
#
# COMPACT_ATOMS: atom_id res chain seq x y z
N MET A 1 35.48 -5.79 15.79
CA MET A 1 34.60 -4.68 16.22
C MET A 1 34.55 -3.59 15.16
N THR A 2 33.45 -3.55 14.43
CA THR A 2 33.16 -2.50 13.44
C THR A 2 32.37 -1.37 14.11
N ASP A 3 32.18 -0.22 13.44
CA ASP A 3 31.41 0.89 14.04
C ASP A 3 29.98 0.48 14.42
N PHE A 4 29.38 -0.47 13.68
CA PHE A 4 28.07 -1.01 14.01
C PHE A 4 28.07 -1.76 15.35
N ASP A 5 29.16 -2.44 15.71
CA ASP A 5 29.20 -3.25 16.94
C ASP A 5 29.09 -2.42 18.22
N LYS A 6 29.31 -1.09 18.13
CA LYS A 6 29.12 -0.15 19.24
C LYS A 6 27.72 -0.18 19.84
N ILE A 7 26.70 -0.59 19.08
CA ILE A 7 25.32 -0.70 19.61
C ILE A 7 25.17 -1.80 20.67
N PHE A 8 26.10 -2.76 20.72
CA PHE A 8 26.09 -3.86 21.69
C PHE A 8 26.98 -3.59 22.91
N GLU A 9 27.77 -2.51 22.89
CA GLU A 9 28.69 -2.18 23.99
C GLU A 9 27.90 -1.86 25.27
N GLY A 10 28.41 -2.36 26.40
CA GLY A 10 27.81 -2.12 27.72
C GLY A 10 26.52 -2.91 28.01
N ALA A 11 26.00 -3.70 27.06
CA ALA A 11 24.82 -4.53 27.29
C ALA A 11 25.06 -5.64 28.33
N ILE A 12 26.26 -6.22 28.33
CA ILE A 12 26.65 -7.28 29.29
C ILE A 12 27.47 -6.62 30.41
N PRO A 13 27.00 -6.68 31.67
CA PRO A 13 27.78 -6.19 32.80
C PRO A 13 29.06 -7.01 32.99
N GLU A 14 30.14 -6.35 33.42
CA GLU A 14 31.42 -7.01 33.67
C GLU A 14 31.27 -8.18 34.65
N GLY A 15 31.78 -9.36 34.27
CA GLY A 15 31.70 -10.58 35.06
C GLY A 15 30.35 -11.31 35.01
N LYS A 16 29.36 -10.82 34.25
CA LYS A 16 28.05 -11.46 34.03
C LYS A 16 27.88 -11.99 32.60
N GLU A 17 28.96 -12.47 32.00
CA GLU A 17 28.94 -13.05 30.66
C GLU A 17 28.03 -14.30 30.60
N PRO A 18 27.00 -14.34 29.74
CA PRO A 18 26.05 -15.46 29.65
C PRO A 18 26.63 -16.62 28.83
N VAL A 19 27.69 -17.25 29.38
CA VAL A 19 28.46 -18.30 28.70
C VAL A 19 27.60 -19.51 28.32
N ALA A 20 26.57 -19.83 29.11
CA ALA A 20 25.65 -20.92 28.80
C ALA A 20 24.82 -20.62 27.55
N LEU A 21 24.33 -19.38 27.40
CA LEU A 21 23.64 -18.94 26.19
C LEU A 21 24.55 -18.96 24.97
N PHE A 22 25.78 -18.43 25.08
CA PHE A 22 26.74 -18.46 23.96
C PHE A 22 27.06 -19.89 23.52
N ARG A 23 27.15 -20.82 24.46
CA ARG A 23 27.35 -22.25 24.17
C ARG A 23 26.15 -22.85 23.44
N GLU A 24 24.94 -22.52 23.86
CA GLU A 24 23.71 -22.96 23.20
C GLU A 24 23.66 -22.48 21.74
N VAL A 25 23.95 -21.20 21.50
CA VAL A 25 24.06 -20.61 20.16
C VAL A 25 25.13 -21.31 19.33
N TYR A 26 26.31 -21.57 19.92
CA TYR A 26 27.40 -22.29 19.26
C TYR A 26 26.97 -23.69 18.81
N HIS A 27 26.30 -24.46 19.67
CA HIS A 27 25.79 -25.79 19.32
C HIS A 27 24.72 -25.71 18.22
N GLY A 28 23.77 -24.78 18.33
CA GLY A 28 22.75 -24.56 17.32
C GLY A 28 23.31 -24.21 15.95
N ALA A 29 24.31 -23.33 15.91
CA ALA A 29 24.98 -22.93 14.66
C ALA A 29 25.75 -24.08 14.01
N ILE A 30 26.41 -24.94 14.80
CA ILE A 30 27.05 -26.17 14.30
C ILE A 30 26.01 -27.10 13.70
N THR A 31 24.89 -27.30 14.39
CA THR A 31 23.80 -28.15 13.94
C THR A 31 23.22 -27.65 12.62
N ALA A 32 22.89 -26.36 12.54
CA ALA A 32 22.31 -25.76 11.34
C ALA A 32 23.26 -25.82 10.14
N THR A 33 24.52 -25.41 10.31
CA THR A 33 25.49 -25.39 9.19
C THR A 33 25.87 -26.79 8.73
N SER A 34 26.04 -27.75 9.65
CA SER A 34 26.33 -29.14 9.28
C SER A 34 25.13 -29.80 8.60
N TYR A 35 23.92 -29.49 9.04
CA TYR A 35 22.70 -29.98 8.39
C TYR A 35 22.55 -29.41 6.96
N ALA A 36 22.76 -28.11 6.78
CA ALA A 36 22.78 -27.47 5.47
C ALA A 36 23.84 -28.10 4.54
N GLU A 37 25.03 -28.42 5.05
CA GLU A 37 26.10 -29.06 4.27
C GLU A 37 25.68 -30.44 3.78
N ILE A 38 25.08 -31.26 4.64
CA ILE A 38 24.60 -32.60 4.29
C ILE A 38 23.56 -32.50 3.16
N LEU A 39 22.57 -31.61 3.31
CA LEU A 39 21.51 -31.44 2.32
C LEU A 39 22.04 -30.88 1.00
N LEU A 40 22.92 -29.88 1.06
CA LEU A 40 23.51 -29.24 -0.13
C LEU A 40 24.35 -30.23 -0.92
N ASN A 41 25.25 -30.97 -0.25
CA ASN A 41 26.10 -31.95 -0.91
C ASN A 41 25.27 -33.10 -1.49
N GLN A 42 24.19 -33.50 -0.81
CA GLN A 42 23.27 -34.50 -1.35
C GLN A 42 22.55 -33.98 -2.60
N ALA A 43 22.04 -32.74 -2.57
CA ALA A 43 21.40 -32.12 -3.73
C ALA A 43 22.37 -31.99 -4.93
N ILE A 44 23.62 -31.57 -4.70
CA ILE A 44 24.65 -31.51 -5.74
C ILE A 44 24.93 -32.90 -6.32
N ARG A 45 24.99 -33.96 -5.50
CA ARG A 45 25.16 -35.33 -5.99
C ARG A 45 23.96 -35.82 -6.80
N THR A 46 22.75 -35.39 -6.45
CA THR A 46 21.51 -35.80 -7.13
C THR A 46 21.27 -35.04 -8.43
N TYR A 47 21.50 -33.73 -8.46
CA TYR A 47 21.11 -32.85 -9.57
C TYR A 47 22.30 -32.28 -10.36
N GLY A 48 23.52 -32.40 -9.83
CA GLY A 48 24.73 -31.80 -10.39
C GLY A 48 24.97 -30.35 -9.91
N PRO A 49 26.21 -29.86 -9.95
CA PRO A 49 26.56 -28.52 -9.46
C PRO A 49 25.99 -27.38 -10.33
N ASP A 50 25.65 -27.65 -11.60
CA ASP A 50 25.10 -26.65 -12.51
C ASP A 50 23.57 -26.54 -12.46
N HIS A 51 22.90 -27.34 -11.63
CA HIS A 51 21.46 -27.24 -11.48
C HIS A 51 21.07 -25.88 -10.86
N PRO A 52 20.07 -25.17 -11.43
CA PRO A 52 19.59 -23.91 -10.88
C PRO A 52 19.09 -24.04 -9.43
N VAL A 53 19.25 -22.98 -8.65
CA VAL A 53 18.70 -22.88 -7.29
C VAL A 53 18.27 -21.43 -7.04
N GLY A 54 17.14 -21.23 -6.39
CA GLY A 54 16.60 -19.91 -6.11
C GLY A 54 15.17 -19.94 -5.58
N TYR A 55 14.63 -18.76 -5.34
CA TYR A 55 13.24 -18.56 -4.94
C TYR A 55 12.41 -17.99 -6.11
N PRO A 56 11.08 -18.19 -6.12
CA PRO A 56 10.20 -17.53 -7.07
C PRO A 56 10.16 -16.01 -6.82
N ASP A 57 9.85 -15.25 -7.87
CA ASP A 57 9.50 -13.83 -7.78
C ASP A 57 10.49 -12.94 -7.01
N THR A 58 11.80 -13.17 -7.17
CA THR A 58 12.83 -12.30 -6.59
C THR A 58 13.96 -11.96 -7.54
N ALA A 59 14.40 -10.70 -7.50
CA ALA A 59 15.59 -10.21 -8.20
C ALA A 59 16.86 -10.26 -7.31
N TYR A 60 16.73 -10.75 -6.07
CA TYR A 60 17.80 -10.71 -5.07
C TYR A 60 18.43 -12.08 -4.78
N TYR A 61 18.28 -13.04 -5.71
CA TYR A 61 18.88 -14.37 -5.62
C TYR A 61 18.45 -15.09 -4.33
N LEU A 62 19.41 -15.45 -3.47
CA LEU A 62 19.16 -15.82 -2.07
C LEU A 62 19.41 -14.58 -1.20
N PRO A 63 18.36 -13.85 -0.79
CA PRO A 63 18.52 -12.47 -0.36
C PRO A 63 19.38 -12.27 0.89
N VAL A 64 19.43 -13.22 1.84
CA VAL A 64 20.35 -13.12 3.00
C VAL A 64 21.81 -13.10 2.52
N ILE A 65 22.16 -14.02 1.61
CA ILE A 65 23.52 -14.16 1.07
C ILE A 65 23.87 -12.95 0.20
N ARG A 66 22.97 -12.58 -0.71
CA ARG A 66 23.14 -11.41 -1.57
C ARG A 66 23.32 -10.14 -0.76
N CYS A 67 22.52 -9.94 0.28
CA CYS A 67 22.60 -8.75 1.13
C CYS A 67 23.95 -8.67 1.87
N TYR A 68 24.35 -9.72 2.60
CA TYR A 68 25.48 -9.64 3.51
C TYR A 68 26.84 -9.95 2.91
N SER A 69 26.93 -10.74 1.84
CA SER A 69 28.22 -11.05 1.19
C SER A 69 28.24 -10.82 -0.32
N GLY A 70 27.10 -10.48 -0.93
CA GLY A 70 27.05 -9.93 -2.29
C GLY A 70 26.95 -10.97 -3.40
N GLU A 71 27.02 -12.26 -3.12
CA GLU A 71 27.03 -13.28 -4.17
C GLU A 71 25.70 -13.39 -4.92
N GLU A 72 25.78 -13.58 -6.24
CA GLU A 72 24.64 -13.85 -7.13
C GLU A 72 24.45 -15.35 -7.31
N VAL A 73 23.98 -16.02 -6.26
CA VAL A 73 23.74 -17.47 -6.29
C VAL A 73 22.70 -17.82 -7.34
N LYS A 74 23.09 -18.59 -8.36
CA LYS A 74 22.20 -19.03 -9.46
C LYS A 74 22.09 -20.55 -9.56
N LYS A 75 23.12 -21.27 -9.09
CA LYS A 75 23.21 -22.73 -9.19
C LYS A 75 23.78 -23.36 -7.92
N LEU A 76 23.52 -24.65 -7.74
CA LEU A 76 23.93 -25.39 -6.52
C LEU A 76 25.44 -25.29 -6.23
N GLY A 77 26.28 -25.30 -7.26
CA GLY A 77 27.73 -25.22 -7.13
C GLY A 77 28.27 -23.90 -6.57
N ASP A 78 27.45 -22.84 -6.53
CA ASP A 78 27.85 -21.55 -5.97
C ASP A 78 27.84 -21.56 -4.43
N LEU A 79 27.07 -22.48 -3.82
CA LEU A 79 26.78 -22.49 -2.39
C LEU A 79 27.87 -23.11 -1.48
N PRO A 80 28.60 -24.18 -1.85
CA PRO A 80 29.57 -24.80 -0.95
C PRO A 80 30.67 -23.86 -0.45
N PRO A 81 31.30 -23.01 -1.29
CA PRO A 81 32.30 -22.04 -0.81
C PRO A 81 31.72 -21.06 0.21
N ILE A 82 30.48 -20.62 0.01
CA ILE A 82 29.78 -19.66 0.86
C ILE A 82 29.49 -20.30 2.23
N LEU A 83 28.93 -21.50 2.23
CA LEU A 83 28.62 -22.24 3.45
C LEU A 83 29.89 -22.59 4.24
N ASN A 84 30.98 -22.98 3.56
CA ASN A 84 32.25 -23.29 4.21
C ASN A 84 32.85 -22.08 4.94
N ARG A 85 32.72 -20.87 4.37
CA ARG A 85 33.14 -19.64 5.03
C ARG A 85 32.36 -19.40 6.33
N LYS A 86 31.06 -19.66 6.32
CA LYS A 86 30.20 -19.54 7.53
C LYS A 86 30.46 -20.63 8.54
N ARG A 87 30.73 -21.86 8.10
CA ARG A 87 31.16 -22.95 8.98
C ARG A 87 32.46 -22.61 9.71
N ALA A 88 33.45 -22.05 9.00
CA ALA A 88 34.73 -21.65 9.59
C ALA A 88 34.63 -20.45 10.55
N GLN A 89 33.60 -19.62 10.41
CA GLN A 89 33.32 -18.47 11.27
C GLN A 89 32.77 -18.88 12.65
N ILE A 90 32.18 -20.08 12.78
CA ILE A 90 31.64 -20.57 14.06
C ILE A 90 32.79 -20.92 15.01
N SER A 91 33.00 -20.06 16.00
CA SER A 91 34.13 -20.15 16.93
C SER A 91 33.74 -20.85 18.23
N PRO A 92 34.59 -21.76 18.77
CA PRO A 92 34.41 -22.29 20.14
C PRO A 92 34.75 -21.25 21.22
N VAL A 93 35.29 -20.08 20.85
CA VAL A 93 35.54 -18.97 21.79
C VAL A 93 34.21 -18.28 22.08
N LEU A 94 33.67 -18.53 23.26
CA LEU A 94 32.33 -18.08 23.66
C LEU A 94 32.36 -16.63 24.15
N ASN A 95 31.87 -15.72 23.32
CA ASN A 95 31.64 -14.31 23.65
C ASN A 95 30.51 -13.75 22.79
N PHE A 96 30.08 -12.52 23.08
CA PHE A 96 28.91 -11.96 22.40
C PHE A 96 29.13 -11.72 20.90
N GLU A 97 30.30 -11.26 20.47
CA GLU A 97 30.63 -11.05 19.04
C GLU A 97 30.54 -12.36 18.26
N ASN A 98 31.17 -13.43 18.78
CA ASN A 98 31.16 -14.74 18.16
C ASN A 98 29.78 -15.40 18.18
N ALA A 99 28.97 -15.16 19.21
CA ALA A 99 27.58 -15.65 19.23
C ALA A 99 26.72 -14.96 18.16
N ARG A 100 26.89 -13.64 17.93
CA ARG A 100 26.22 -12.94 16.82
C ARG A 100 26.70 -13.45 15.45
N LEU A 101 28.01 -13.68 15.29
CA LEU A 101 28.58 -14.27 14.08
C LEU A 101 28.09 -15.71 13.83
N ALA A 102 27.89 -16.51 14.88
CA ALA A 102 27.28 -17.83 14.79
C ALA A 102 25.79 -17.72 14.39
N GLY A 103 25.08 -16.72 14.89
CA GLY A 103 23.71 -16.42 14.46
C GLY A 103 23.59 -16.04 12.98
N GLU A 104 24.51 -15.21 12.47
CA GLU A 104 24.63 -14.91 11.03
C GLU A 104 24.85 -16.21 10.23
N ALA A 105 25.75 -17.09 10.68
CA ALA A 105 25.99 -18.38 10.04
C ALA A 105 24.72 -19.27 10.02
N THR A 106 23.91 -19.23 11.07
CA THR A 106 22.63 -19.94 11.13
C THR A 106 21.62 -19.40 10.11
N TRP A 107 21.54 -18.08 9.90
CA TRP A 107 20.69 -17.51 8.84
C TRP A 107 21.14 -17.92 7.44
N TYR A 108 22.45 -17.94 7.17
CA TYR A 108 22.99 -18.47 5.91
C TYR A 108 22.63 -19.96 5.72
N ALA A 109 22.74 -20.76 6.77
CA ALA A 109 22.38 -22.17 6.72
C ALA A 109 20.88 -22.37 6.45
N ALA A 110 20.01 -21.63 7.14
CA ALA A 110 18.56 -21.70 6.95
C ALA A 110 18.15 -21.24 5.54
N GLU A 111 18.75 -20.17 5.01
CA GLU A 111 18.48 -19.69 3.64
C GLU A 111 18.88 -20.75 2.59
N ILE A 112 20.01 -21.44 2.80
CA ILE A 112 20.43 -22.54 1.94
C ILE A 112 19.45 -23.72 2.04
N ILE A 113 19.05 -24.11 3.25
CA ILE A 113 18.11 -25.22 3.45
C ILE A 113 16.77 -24.92 2.77
N GLU A 114 16.22 -23.71 2.92
CA GLU A 114 14.99 -23.32 2.25
C GLU A 114 15.18 -23.26 0.73
N ALA A 115 16.24 -22.65 0.20
CA ALA A 115 16.50 -22.66 -1.24
C ALA A 115 16.57 -24.09 -1.83
N LEU A 116 17.10 -25.06 -1.08
CA LEU A 116 17.10 -26.47 -1.46
C LEU A 116 15.71 -27.10 -1.40
N ARG A 117 14.86 -26.73 -0.45
CA ARG A 117 13.44 -27.15 -0.41
C ARG A 117 12.69 -26.63 -1.62
N TYR A 118 12.98 -25.39 -2.05
CA TYR A 118 12.39 -24.76 -3.23
C TYR A 118 12.82 -25.38 -4.57
N LEU A 119 13.77 -26.32 -4.60
CA LEU A 119 14.00 -27.15 -5.80
C LEU A 119 12.76 -27.98 -6.19
N LYS A 120 11.85 -28.21 -5.24
CA LYS A 120 10.58 -28.94 -5.46
C LYS A 120 9.40 -28.01 -5.73
N TYR A 121 9.57 -26.70 -5.61
CA TYR A 121 8.48 -25.73 -5.78
C TYR A 121 8.03 -25.65 -7.24
N LYS A 122 6.72 -25.52 -7.44
CA LYS A 122 6.12 -25.12 -8.72
C LYS A 122 5.05 -24.06 -8.46
N PRO A 123 4.84 -23.09 -9.38
CA PRO A 123 3.78 -22.09 -9.22
C PRO A 123 2.40 -22.70 -8.99
N GLU A 124 2.09 -23.80 -9.68
CA GLU A 124 0.84 -24.55 -9.55
C GLU A 124 0.76 -25.48 -8.32
N ASP A 125 1.89 -25.72 -7.64
CA ASP A 125 2.01 -26.64 -6.49
C ASP A 125 2.99 -26.04 -5.46
N PRO A 126 2.55 -24.99 -4.72
CA PRO A 126 3.39 -24.34 -3.73
C PRO A 126 3.73 -25.30 -2.57
N LEU A 127 4.87 -25.10 -1.93
CA LEU A 127 5.34 -25.98 -0.84
C LEU A 127 4.41 -26.01 0.38
N LEU A 128 3.65 -24.93 0.59
CA LEU A 128 2.66 -24.77 1.65
C LEU A 128 1.39 -24.15 1.02
N PRO A 129 0.18 -24.55 1.46
CA PRO A 129 -1.06 -23.95 0.99
C PRO A 129 -1.30 -22.58 1.62
N GLU A 130 -2.24 -21.80 1.08
CA GLU A 130 -2.71 -20.59 1.77
C GLU A 130 -3.36 -20.94 3.14
N PRO A 131 -3.21 -20.07 4.17
CA PRO A 131 -2.63 -18.73 4.13
C PRO A 131 -1.10 -18.68 4.32
N TRP A 132 -0.41 -19.82 4.41
CA TRP A 132 1.04 -19.85 4.57
C TRP A 132 1.75 -19.23 3.38
N THR A 133 2.86 -18.55 3.64
CA THR A 133 3.64 -17.87 2.60
C THR A 133 4.85 -18.67 2.15
N GLY A 134 5.56 -19.33 3.07
CA GLY A 134 6.96 -19.66 2.82
C GLY A 134 7.75 -18.40 2.46
N PHE A 135 8.57 -18.48 1.41
CA PHE A 135 9.23 -17.33 0.79
C PHE A 135 8.21 -16.33 0.25
N ILE A 136 8.35 -15.08 0.69
CA ILE A 136 7.50 -13.98 0.25
C ILE A 136 8.17 -13.26 -0.92
N GLY A 137 7.52 -13.21 -2.08
CA GLY A 137 8.07 -12.59 -3.31
C GLY A 137 8.32 -11.08 -3.20
N ASP A 138 9.23 -10.57 -4.04
CA ASP A 138 9.55 -9.14 -4.13
C ASP A 138 8.33 -8.24 -4.40
N PRO A 139 7.30 -8.63 -5.17
CA PRO A 139 6.10 -7.81 -5.34
C PRO A 139 5.41 -7.47 -4.01
N VAL A 140 5.40 -8.41 -3.06
CA VAL A 140 4.82 -8.20 -1.73
C VAL A 140 5.71 -7.27 -0.90
N VAL A 141 7.04 -7.45 -0.97
CA VAL A 141 8.00 -6.54 -0.32
C VAL A 141 7.85 -5.12 -0.88
N ARG A 142 7.62 -4.95 -2.19
CA ARG A 142 7.39 -3.62 -2.78
C ARG A 142 6.07 -3.01 -2.32
N ARG A 143 4.99 -3.80 -2.34
CA ARG A 143 3.63 -3.36 -1.96
C ARG A 143 3.55 -2.89 -0.52
N PHE A 144 4.15 -3.63 0.42
CA PHE A 144 4.01 -3.35 1.85
C PHE A 144 5.30 -2.89 2.53
N GLY A 145 6.48 -3.20 1.99
CA GLY A 145 7.76 -2.81 2.56
C GLY A 145 8.05 -1.31 2.46
N ILE A 146 7.37 -0.58 1.56
CA ILE A 146 7.38 0.90 1.61
C ILE A 146 6.78 1.43 2.91
N LYS A 147 5.73 0.77 3.42
CA LYS A 147 5.08 1.11 4.68
C LYS A 147 6.02 0.93 5.89
N MET A 148 7.06 0.10 5.76
CA MET A 148 8.08 -0.08 6.81
C MET A 148 9.07 1.08 6.90
N VAL A 149 9.31 1.79 5.80
CA VAL A 149 10.34 2.84 5.73
C VAL A 149 9.77 4.26 5.88
N ASP A 150 8.47 4.44 5.59
CA ASP A 150 7.72 5.67 5.81
C ASP A 150 7.03 5.76 7.18
N TRP A 151 7.13 4.70 7.99
CA TRP A 151 6.58 4.56 9.35
C TRP A 151 5.06 4.50 9.46
N THR A 152 4.35 4.29 8.35
CA THR A 152 2.92 3.94 8.41
C THR A 152 2.72 2.59 9.10
N ILE A 153 3.68 1.67 8.96
CA ILE A 153 3.88 0.52 9.85
C ILE A 153 4.91 0.92 10.91
N PRO A 154 4.61 0.83 12.21
CA PRO A 154 5.50 1.32 13.25
C PRO A 154 6.72 0.43 13.53
N GLY A 155 6.66 -0.83 13.09
CA GLY A 155 7.70 -1.83 13.17
C GLY A 155 7.19 -3.22 12.84
N GLU A 156 8.06 -4.22 13.02
CA GLU A 156 7.80 -5.61 12.65
C GLU A 156 7.93 -6.51 13.88
N ALA A 157 6.98 -7.42 14.09
CA ALA A 157 7.10 -8.45 15.12
C ALA A 157 7.32 -9.83 14.47
N ILE A 158 8.45 -10.43 14.78
CA ILE A 158 8.79 -11.79 14.36
C ILE A 158 8.44 -12.72 15.51
N ILE A 159 7.36 -13.48 15.38
CA ILE A 159 6.85 -14.41 16.40
C ILE A 159 7.30 -15.82 16.01
N MET A 160 8.03 -16.48 16.90
CA MET A 160 8.53 -17.84 16.65
C MET A 160 8.31 -18.75 17.86
N GLY A 161 8.06 -20.04 17.60
CA GLY A 161 7.76 -21.04 18.61
C GLY A 161 6.27 -21.14 18.93
N ARG A 162 5.93 -21.35 20.20
CA ARG A 162 4.57 -21.64 20.66
C ARG A 162 4.24 -20.82 21.90
N ALA A 163 3.18 -20.03 21.83
CA ALA A 163 2.69 -19.29 22.98
C ALA A 163 2.11 -20.24 24.04
N ARG A 164 2.06 -19.78 25.30
CA ARG A 164 1.51 -20.54 26.42
C ARG A 164 0.06 -21.01 26.17
N ASP A 165 -0.74 -20.18 25.48
CA ASP A 165 -2.10 -20.49 25.04
C ASP A 165 -2.50 -19.63 23.83
N SER A 166 -3.47 -20.11 23.05
CA SER A 166 -3.93 -19.50 21.80
C SER A 166 -4.58 -18.12 21.99
N LYS A 167 -5.38 -17.96 23.05
CA LYS A 167 -6.09 -16.72 23.35
C LYS A 167 -5.16 -15.58 23.74
N ALA A 168 -4.14 -15.89 24.55
CA ALA A 168 -3.13 -14.91 24.92
C ALA A 168 -2.33 -14.45 23.70
N LEU A 169 -1.97 -15.37 22.79
CA LEU A 169 -1.32 -15.01 21.53
C LEU A 169 -2.23 -14.19 20.61
N ALA A 170 -3.49 -14.58 20.46
CA ALA A 170 -4.47 -13.85 19.66
C ALA A 170 -4.68 -12.42 20.19
N LYS A 171 -4.66 -12.22 21.51
CA LYS A 171 -4.69 -10.88 22.13
C LYS A 171 -3.48 -10.04 21.74
N ILE A 172 -2.27 -10.58 21.91
CA ILE A 172 -1.02 -9.91 21.52
C ILE A 172 -1.02 -9.52 20.04
N VAL A 173 -1.40 -10.46 19.17
CA VAL A 173 -1.41 -10.25 17.72
C VAL A 173 -2.46 -9.23 17.30
N LYS A 174 -3.67 -9.26 17.88
CA LYS A 174 -4.68 -8.22 17.63
C LYS A 174 -4.21 -6.84 18.09
N ASP A 175 -3.55 -6.75 19.24
CA ASP A 175 -2.97 -5.49 19.72
C ASP A 175 -1.88 -4.96 18.76
N LEU A 176 -1.01 -5.84 18.26
CA LEU A 176 0.02 -5.49 17.28
C LEU A 176 -0.58 -5.06 15.92
N MET A 177 -1.51 -5.85 15.36
CA MET A 177 -2.18 -5.52 14.10
C MET A 177 -3.00 -4.22 14.21
N GLY A 178 -3.64 -3.99 15.36
CA GLY A 178 -4.36 -2.75 15.65
C GLY A 178 -3.47 -1.51 15.71
N MET A 179 -2.19 -1.70 16.02
CA MET A 179 -1.17 -0.65 15.91
C MET A 179 -0.52 -0.58 14.52
N GLY A 180 -0.91 -1.46 13.59
CA GLY A 180 -0.40 -1.52 12.23
C GLY A 180 0.93 -2.28 12.08
N PHE A 181 1.33 -3.11 13.05
CA PHE A 181 2.57 -3.90 12.93
C PHE A 181 2.49 -4.90 11.78
N MET A 182 3.61 -5.07 11.08
CA MET A 182 3.81 -6.20 10.19
C MET A 182 4.25 -7.42 11.02
N LEU A 183 3.68 -8.58 10.74
CA LEU A 183 3.94 -9.79 11.51
C LEU A 183 4.56 -10.88 10.64
N PHE A 184 5.52 -11.59 11.22
CA PHE A 184 6.07 -12.82 10.68
C PHE A 184 5.89 -13.91 11.72
N ILE A 185 5.10 -14.94 11.43
CA ILE A 185 4.76 -15.97 12.40
C ILE A 185 5.33 -17.31 11.94
N CYS A 186 6.05 -18.00 12.82
CA CYS A 186 6.66 -19.29 12.55
C CYS A 186 6.39 -20.28 13.69
N ASP A 187 6.34 -21.57 13.35
CA ASP A 187 6.03 -22.68 14.25
C ASP A 187 4.56 -22.69 14.72
N GLU A 188 4.26 -23.38 15.82
CA GLU A 188 2.88 -23.63 16.30
C GLU A 188 2.08 -22.36 16.62
N ALA A 189 2.75 -21.22 16.78
CA ALA A 189 2.11 -19.90 16.86
C ALA A 189 1.19 -19.63 15.66
N VAL A 190 1.47 -20.18 14.47
CA VAL A 190 0.60 -20.06 13.30
C VAL A 190 -0.73 -20.75 13.56
N GLU A 191 -0.71 -22.04 13.91
CA GLU A 191 -1.93 -22.81 14.15
C GLU A 191 -2.74 -22.27 15.33
N GLN A 192 -2.07 -21.78 16.39
CA GLN A 192 -2.71 -21.11 17.53
C GLN A 192 -3.51 -19.86 17.12
N LEU A 193 -3.06 -19.12 16.12
CA LEU A 193 -3.76 -17.93 15.62
C LEU A 193 -4.92 -18.30 14.68
N LEU A 194 -4.71 -19.34 13.86
CA LEU A 194 -5.74 -19.84 12.95
C LEU A 194 -6.93 -20.43 13.71
N GLU A 195 -6.71 -21.17 14.80
CA GLU A 195 -7.80 -21.72 15.62
C GLU A 195 -8.63 -20.64 16.35
N GLU A 196 -8.02 -19.50 16.64
CA GLU A 196 -8.68 -18.31 17.21
C GLU A 196 -9.28 -17.39 16.13
N ASN A 197 -9.29 -17.83 14.86
CA ASN A 197 -9.82 -17.12 13.69
C ASN A 197 -9.21 -15.72 13.50
N VAL A 198 -7.92 -15.55 13.83
CA VAL A 198 -7.19 -14.33 13.49
C VAL A 198 -6.93 -14.33 11.99
N LYS A 199 -7.30 -13.24 11.31
CA LYS A 199 -7.06 -13.08 9.87
C LYS A 199 -5.56 -12.90 9.60
N LEU A 200 -4.94 -13.91 9.02
CA LEU A 200 -3.54 -13.93 8.60
C LEU A 200 -3.43 -14.02 7.07
N GLY A 201 -2.27 -13.66 6.53
CA GLY A 201 -1.97 -13.76 5.11
C GLY A 201 -1.35 -12.48 4.56
N ILE A 202 -1.08 -12.50 3.24
CA ILE A 202 -0.36 -11.43 2.55
C ILE A 202 -1.10 -10.08 2.67
N ASP A 203 -2.41 -10.07 2.48
CA ASP A 203 -3.21 -8.83 2.48
C ASP A 203 -3.33 -8.19 3.87
N TYR A 204 -3.14 -8.98 4.94
CA TYR A 204 -3.20 -8.52 6.32
C TYR A 204 -1.84 -8.11 6.89
N ILE A 205 -0.78 -8.07 6.06
CA ILE A 205 0.62 -7.84 6.49
C ILE A 205 1.05 -8.71 7.69
N ALA A 206 0.45 -9.90 7.80
CA ALA A 206 0.68 -10.85 8.88
C ALA A 206 0.96 -12.23 8.29
N TYR A 207 2.24 -12.54 8.08
CA TYR A 207 2.70 -13.63 7.24
C TYR A 207 2.96 -14.91 8.05
N PRO A 208 2.14 -15.97 7.93
CA PRO A 208 2.46 -17.27 8.50
C PRO A 208 3.49 -17.97 7.61
N LEU A 209 4.74 -18.01 8.05
CA LEU A 209 5.89 -18.44 7.25
C LEU A 209 5.94 -19.95 7.05
N GLY A 210 5.55 -20.72 8.06
CA GLY A 210 5.79 -22.16 8.17
C GLY A 210 6.46 -22.49 9.51
N ASN A 211 7.30 -23.52 9.56
CA ASN A 211 7.95 -23.98 10.79
C ASN A 211 9.48 -24.01 10.62
N PHE A 212 10.24 -24.07 11.70
CA PHE A 212 11.67 -24.36 11.67
C PHE A 212 12.50 -23.37 10.80
N THR A 213 13.05 -23.79 9.67
CA THR A 213 13.96 -22.98 8.83
C THR A 213 13.25 -21.87 8.07
N GLN A 214 11.92 -21.97 7.89
CA GLN A 214 11.10 -20.93 7.26
C GLN A 214 11.13 -19.60 8.02
N ILE A 215 11.60 -19.55 9.28
CA ILE A 215 11.87 -18.28 10.00
C ILE A 215 12.82 -17.36 9.21
N VAL A 216 13.69 -17.92 8.37
CA VAL A 216 14.61 -17.16 7.51
C VAL A 216 13.86 -16.27 6.51
N HIS A 217 12.61 -16.58 6.20
CA HIS A 217 11.81 -15.76 5.29
C HIS A 217 11.44 -14.39 5.90
N ALA A 218 11.40 -14.26 7.23
CA ALA A 218 11.36 -12.93 7.87
C ALA A 218 12.67 -12.16 7.63
N ALA A 219 13.81 -12.83 7.79
CA ALA A 219 15.13 -12.23 7.60
C ALA A 219 15.35 -11.81 6.15
N ASN A 220 15.09 -12.70 5.19
CA ASN A 220 15.29 -12.41 3.77
C ASN A 220 14.29 -11.37 3.24
N TYR A 221 13.09 -11.26 3.82
CA TYR A 221 12.16 -10.14 3.57
C TYR A 221 12.77 -8.82 4.06
N ALA A 222 13.15 -8.75 5.33
CA ALA A 222 13.70 -7.54 5.94
C ALA A 222 14.97 -7.06 5.21
N LEU A 223 15.87 -7.98 4.84
CA LEU A 223 17.14 -7.64 4.19
C LEU A 223 17.00 -7.15 2.74
N ARG A 224 15.89 -7.48 2.08
CA ARG A 224 15.58 -6.90 0.76
C ARG A 224 15.25 -5.43 0.86
N ALA A 225 14.71 -4.93 1.98
CA ALA A 225 14.37 -3.52 2.12
C ALA A 225 15.59 -2.59 1.98
N GLY A 226 16.74 -2.96 2.54
CA GLY A 226 17.99 -2.19 2.41
C GLY A 226 18.48 -2.10 0.96
N MET A 227 18.41 -3.21 0.21
CA MET A 227 18.81 -3.23 -1.19
C MET A 227 17.77 -2.55 -2.10
N MET A 228 16.49 -2.75 -1.83
CA MET A 228 15.37 -2.32 -2.67
C MET A 228 15.02 -0.84 -2.50
N PHE A 229 14.90 -0.38 -1.27
CA PHE A 229 14.49 0.99 -0.94
C PHE A 229 15.68 1.86 -0.52
N GLY A 230 16.61 1.27 0.25
CA GLY A 230 17.82 1.96 0.67
C GLY A 230 18.86 2.13 -0.43
N GLY A 231 18.76 1.35 -1.50
CA GLY A 231 19.79 1.28 -2.55
C GLY A 231 21.16 0.85 -2.03
N VAL A 232 21.22 0.22 -0.84
CA VAL A 232 22.47 -0.19 -0.23
C VAL A 232 23.08 -1.32 -1.05
N THR A 233 24.35 -1.19 -1.40
CA THR A 233 25.01 -2.12 -2.31
C THR A 233 25.06 -3.53 -1.69
N PRO A 234 24.67 -4.59 -2.43
CA PRO A 234 24.79 -5.96 -1.97
C PRO A 234 26.24 -6.32 -1.59
N GLY A 235 26.43 -6.93 -0.42
CA GLY A 235 27.76 -7.30 0.10
C GLY A 235 28.44 -6.24 0.98
N LEU A 236 27.91 -5.01 1.06
CA LEU A 236 28.36 -4.01 2.05
C LEU A 236 27.74 -4.32 3.41
N ARG A 237 28.24 -5.37 4.05
CA ARG A 237 27.64 -6.01 5.24
C ARG A 237 27.26 -5.04 6.35
N ASP A 238 28.16 -4.13 6.72
CA ASP A 238 27.91 -3.21 7.84
C ASP A 238 26.95 -2.06 7.47
N GLU A 239 26.96 -1.60 6.21
CA GLU A 239 25.97 -0.60 5.74
C GLU A 239 24.57 -1.21 5.69
N GLN A 240 24.46 -2.48 5.30
CA GLN A 240 23.18 -3.20 5.34
C GLN A 240 22.70 -3.32 6.79
N ARG A 241 23.56 -3.74 7.73
CA ARG A 241 23.22 -3.82 9.15
C ARG A 241 22.79 -2.45 9.71
N ASP A 242 23.50 -1.37 9.39
CA ASP A 242 23.12 0.00 9.78
C ASP A 242 21.71 0.35 9.28
N TYR A 243 21.44 0.08 8.00
CA TYR A 243 20.12 0.29 7.41
C TYR A 243 19.04 -0.47 8.19
N GLN A 244 19.26 -1.78 8.43
CA GLN A 244 18.31 -2.61 9.18
C GLN A 244 18.06 -2.05 10.58
N ARG A 245 19.12 -1.72 11.34
CA ARG A 245 18.97 -1.18 12.70
C ARG A 245 18.23 0.16 12.74
N ARG A 246 18.44 1.03 11.74
CA ARG A 246 17.84 2.37 11.72
C ARG A 246 16.43 2.41 11.16
N ARG A 247 16.15 1.61 10.13
CA ARG A 247 14.90 1.69 9.35
C ARG A 247 13.94 0.56 9.64
N ILE A 248 14.42 -0.66 9.84
CA ILE A 248 13.57 -1.82 10.06
C ILE A 248 13.39 -2.04 11.56
N ARG A 249 12.28 -1.55 12.14
CA ARG A 249 12.01 -1.65 13.59
C ARG A 249 11.50 -3.03 14.00
N ALA A 250 12.25 -4.05 13.62
CA ALA A 250 11.92 -5.43 13.96
C ALA A 250 12.39 -5.82 15.36
N PHE A 251 11.59 -6.63 16.04
CA PHE A 251 11.96 -7.39 17.23
C PHE A 251 11.44 -8.83 17.14
N VAL A 252 12.03 -9.74 17.92
CA VAL A 252 11.62 -11.14 17.96
C VAL A 252 10.88 -11.44 19.25
N LEU A 253 9.70 -12.06 19.16
CA LEU A 253 8.99 -12.70 20.26
C LEU A 253 9.25 -14.21 20.17
N TYR A 254 10.17 -14.70 20.99
CA TYR A 254 10.55 -16.11 21.05
C TYR A 254 9.76 -16.83 22.15
N LEU A 255 8.69 -17.52 21.77
CA LEU A 255 7.70 -18.07 22.70
C LEU A 255 7.84 -19.59 22.88
N GLY A 256 7.65 -20.06 24.11
CA GLY A 256 7.65 -21.47 24.44
C GLY A 256 9.04 -22.07 24.63
N GLU A 257 9.13 -23.39 24.64
CA GLU A 257 10.36 -24.12 24.95
C GLU A 257 11.51 -23.76 23.99
N HIS A 258 12.69 -23.49 24.55
CA HIS A 258 13.86 -23.15 23.76
C HIS A 258 14.52 -24.38 23.15
N ASP A 259 14.99 -24.24 21.91
CA ASP A 259 15.89 -25.20 21.28
C ASP A 259 17.08 -24.45 20.68
N MET A 260 18.23 -25.12 20.65
CA MET A 260 19.49 -24.47 20.27
C MET A 260 19.49 -23.89 18.85
N VAL A 261 18.73 -24.46 17.90
CA VAL A 261 18.69 -23.96 16.52
C VAL A 261 17.85 -22.69 16.44
N LYS A 262 16.70 -22.65 17.11
CA LYS A 262 15.89 -21.43 17.24
C LYS A 262 16.64 -20.33 18.01
N THR A 263 17.30 -20.66 19.11
CA THR A 263 18.17 -19.71 19.84
C THR A 263 19.27 -19.16 18.92
N ALA A 264 19.93 -20.01 18.13
CA ALA A 264 20.94 -19.56 17.18
C ALA A 264 20.36 -18.69 16.04
N ALA A 265 19.15 -18.99 15.55
CA ALA A 265 18.46 -18.16 14.56
C ALA A 265 18.07 -16.79 15.14
N ALA A 266 17.63 -16.73 16.40
CA ALA A 266 17.35 -15.48 17.10
C ALA A 266 18.61 -14.61 17.23
N PHE A 267 19.79 -15.22 17.41
CA PHE A 267 21.06 -14.50 17.39
C PHE A 267 21.44 -13.92 16.00
N GLY A 268 20.88 -14.44 14.91
CA GLY A 268 20.97 -13.79 13.59
C GLY A 268 20.17 -12.48 13.54
N ALA A 269 19.04 -12.40 14.26
CA ALA A 269 18.29 -11.17 14.45
C ALA A 269 19.09 -10.16 15.28
N ILE A 270 19.70 -10.61 16.38
CA ILE A 270 20.60 -9.78 17.20
C ILE A 270 21.78 -9.27 16.37
N PHE A 271 22.42 -10.11 15.55
CA PHE A 271 23.50 -9.69 14.65
C PHE A 271 23.11 -8.50 13.75
N THR A 272 21.85 -8.46 13.36
CA THR A 272 21.22 -7.45 12.49
C THR A 272 20.71 -6.23 13.26
N GLY A 273 20.76 -6.25 14.60
CA GLY A 273 20.32 -5.16 15.47
C GLY A 273 18.87 -5.25 15.94
N PHE A 274 18.26 -6.45 15.90
CA PHE A 274 16.91 -6.71 16.40
C PHE A 274 16.97 -7.39 17.78
N PRO A 275 16.28 -6.86 18.80
CA PRO A 275 16.23 -7.47 20.12
C PRO A 275 15.33 -8.70 20.12
N VAL A 276 15.61 -9.64 21.03
CA VAL A 276 14.86 -10.88 21.23
C VAL A 276 14.27 -10.88 22.64
N ILE A 277 12.96 -11.02 22.70
CA ILE A 277 12.18 -11.08 23.92
C ILE A 277 11.55 -12.46 23.99
N THR A 278 11.75 -13.17 25.11
CA THR A 278 11.16 -14.49 25.31
C THR A 278 10.20 -14.51 26.48
N ASP A 279 9.21 -15.39 26.44
CA ASP A 279 8.32 -15.64 27.57
C ASP A 279 8.85 -16.66 28.57
N GLN A 280 9.99 -17.28 28.29
CA GLN A 280 10.60 -18.27 29.18
C GLN A 280 11.32 -17.58 30.34
N PRO A 281 11.20 -18.08 31.58
CA PRO A 281 12.07 -17.65 32.67
C PRO A 281 13.51 -18.07 32.35
N LEU A 282 14.44 -17.13 32.46
CA LEU A 282 15.84 -17.36 32.10
C LEU A 282 16.78 -17.14 33.30
N PRO A 283 17.75 -18.03 33.55
CA PRO A 283 18.85 -17.80 34.49
C PRO A 283 19.69 -16.55 34.15
N GLU A 284 20.45 -16.02 35.11
CA GLU A 284 21.35 -14.87 34.87
C GLU A 284 22.37 -15.14 33.77
N ASP A 285 22.90 -16.36 33.65
CA ASP A 285 23.89 -16.77 32.64
C ASP A 285 23.26 -17.16 31.29
N LYS A 286 21.95 -16.90 31.12
CA LYS A 286 21.19 -17.11 29.89
C LYS A 286 20.49 -15.86 29.35
N GLN A 287 20.84 -14.67 29.82
CA GLN A 287 20.25 -13.42 29.37
C GLN A 287 21.29 -12.36 29.01
N ILE A 288 20.91 -11.47 28.11
CA ILE A 288 21.64 -10.27 27.73
C ILE A 288 20.64 -9.11 27.80
N PRO A 289 20.81 -8.15 28.73
CA PRO A 289 19.99 -6.94 28.78
C PRO A 289 19.83 -6.30 27.40
N ASP A 290 18.63 -5.85 27.09
CA ASP A 290 18.20 -5.24 25.82
C ASP A 290 18.26 -6.12 24.56
N TRP A 291 18.94 -7.27 24.57
CA TRP A 291 19.18 -8.06 23.35
C TRP A 291 18.58 -9.47 23.38
N PHE A 292 18.62 -10.15 24.52
CA PHE A 292 18.04 -11.50 24.70
C PHE A 292 17.59 -11.64 26.15
N PHE A 293 16.31 -11.44 26.44
CA PHE A 293 15.84 -11.39 27.83
C PHE A 293 14.39 -11.85 27.98
N SER A 294 14.02 -12.11 29.23
CA SER A 294 12.72 -12.67 29.61
C SER A 294 11.69 -11.59 29.92
N VAL A 295 10.48 -11.77 29.38
CA VAL A 295 9.24 -11.09 29.77
C VAL A 295 8.12 -12.12 29.81
N GLU A 296 7.93 -12.75 30.98
CA GLU A 296 6.93 -13.79 31.21
C GLU A 296 5.49 -13.26 31.20
N ASP A 297 5.32 -11.96 31.46
CA ASP A 297 4.04 -11.27 31.54
C ASP A 297 3.56 -10.83 30.14
N TYR A 298 2.66 -11.61 29.55
CA TYR A 298 2.10 -11.37 28.22
C TYR A 298 1.39 -10.02 28.09
N ASP A 299 0.90 -9.41 29.18
CA ASP A 299 0.28 -8.09 29.13
C ASP A 299 1.32 -6.96 28.97
N LYS A 300 2.60 -7.25 29.23
CA LYS A 300 3.73 -6.30 29.11
C LYS A 300 4.63 -6.57 27.92
N ILE A 301 4.58 -7.77 27.34
CA ILE A 301 5.55 -8.22 26.32
C ILE A 301 5.61 -7.28 25.11
N VAL A 302 4.46 -6.80 24.62
CA VAL A 302 4.38 -5.87 23.48
C VAL A 302 4.99 -4.53 23.84
N GLN A 303 4.62 -3.97 25.00
CA GLN A 303 5.13 -2.68 25.45
C GLN A 303 6.64 -2.70 25.60
N ILE A 304 7.17 -3.70 26.32
CA ILE A 304 8.61 -3.82 26.57
C ILE A 304 9.38 -4.06 25.26
N ALA A 305 8.85 -4.89 24.34
CA ALA A 305 9.46 -5.09 23.04
C ALA A 305 9.55 -3.79 22.22
N MET A 306 8.47 -3.01 22.19
CA MET A 306 8.44 -1.70 21.54
C MET A 306 9.44 -0.72 22.16
N GLU A 307 9.46 -0.60 23.49
CA GLU A 307 10.37 0.28 24.21
C GLU A 307 11.84 -0.09 23.96
N THR A 308 12.17 -1.37 24.05
CA THR A 308 13.51 -1.91 23.79
C THR A 308 13.93 -1.65 22.35
N ARG A 309 13.00 -1.79 21.39
CA ARG A 309 13.28 -1.52 19.97
C ARG A 309 13.39 -0.02 19.66
N GLY A 310 12.91 0.85 20.56
CA GLY A 310 12.85 2.30 20.37
C GLY A 310 11.63 2.75 19.55
N ILE A 311 10.58 1.94 19.49
CA ILE A 311 9.30 2.28 18.84
C ILE A 311 8.51 3.15 19.82
N LYS A 312 8.47 4.46 19.55
CA LYS A 312 7.65 5.42 20.30
C LYS A 312 6.37 5.66 19.51
N LEU A 313 5.30 4.96 19.89
CA LEU A 313 3.98 5.16 19.31
C LEU A 313 3.10 5.88 20.33
N THR A 314 2.66 7.09 20.00
CA THR A 314 1.63 7.77 20.79
C THR A 314 0.32 7.06 20.48
N LYS A 315 -0.03 6.03 21.26
CA LYS A 315 -1.26 5.26 21.06
C LYS A 315 -2.45 6.21 21.11
N ILE A 316 -3.01 6.57 19.96
CA ILE A 316 -4.39 7.03 19.93
C ILE A 316 -5.22 5.78 20.23
N LYS A 317 -5.69 5.70 21.48
CA LYS A 317 -6.67 4.70 21.89
C LYS A 317 -7.99 5.06 21.22
N LEU A 318 -8.18 4.50 20.02
CA LEU A 318 -9.48 4.46 19.40
C LEU A 318 -10.21 3.22 19.94
N ASP A 319 -11.20 3.42 20.80
CA ASP A 319 -11.97 2.35 21.43
C ASP A 319 -13.12 1.93 20.51
N LEU A 320 -12.79 1.21 19.43
CA LEU A 320 -13.77 0.71 18.48
C LEU A 320 -14.21 -0.73 18.82
N PRO A 321 -15.46 -1.09 18.48
CA PRO A 321 -15.93 -2.47 18.56
C PRO A 321 -15.30 -3.40 17.49
N ILE A 322 -14.64 -2.83 16.50
CA ILE A 322 -13.99 -3.55 15.38
C ILE A 322 -12.48 -3.36 15.43
N ASN A 323 -11.74 -4.28 14.82
CA ASN A 323 -10.30 -4.08 14.63
C ASN A 323 -10.07 -2.89 13.69
N PHE A 324 -8.95 -2.19 13.89
CA PHE A 324 -8.63 -1.00 13.12
C PHE A 324 -7.14 -0.90 12.85
N GLY A 325 -6.74 -0.73 11.60
CA GLY A 325 -5.36 -0.53 11.19
C GLY A 325 -5.14 -0.73 9.70
N PRO A 326 -3.97 -0.34 9.16
CA PRO A 326 -3.64 -0.49 7.74
C PRO A 326 -3.73 -1.91 7.18
N ALA A 327 -3.71 -2.94 8.05
CA ALA A 327 -3.86 -4.33 7.68
C ALA A 327 -5.25 -4.68 7.10
N PHE A 328 -6.28 -3.86 7.38
CA PHE A 328 -7.65 -4.13 6.93
C PHE A 328 -8.03 -3.34 5.66
N GLU A 329 -7.16 -2.44 5.19
CA GLU A 329 -7.40 -1.52 4.05
C GLU A 329 -7.82 -2.24 2.76
N GLY A 330 -7.28 -3.45 2.52
CA GLY A 330 -7.50 -4.22 1.30
C GLY A 330 -8.77 -5.09 1.28
N GLU A 331 -9.58 -5.09 2.34
CA GLU A 331 -10.75 -5.98 2.46
C GLU A 331 -11.86 -5.57 1.47
N SER A 332 -12.29 -6.50 0.61
CA SER A 332 -13.46 -6.29 -0.26
C SER A 332 -14.73 -6.87 0.38
N ILE A 333 -15.76 -6.05 0.58
CA ILE A 333 -17.05 -6.53 1.13
C ILE A 333 -18.00 -6.91 -0.01
N ARG A 334 -18.27 -8.21 -0.16
CA ARG A 334 -19.20 -8.74 -1.18
C ARG A 334 -20.65 -8.65 -0.70
N LYS A 335 -21.60 -8.74 -1.63
CA LYS A 335 -23.04 -8.61 -1.35
C LYS A 335 -23.54 -9.55 -0.25
N ASN A 336 -23.02 -10.78 -0.17
CA ASN A 336 -23.44 -11.76 0.82
C ASN A 336 -23.04 -11.39 2.25
N ASP A 337 -21.93 -10.65 2.39
CA ASP A 337 -21.35 -10.27 3.68
C ASP A 337 -21.71 -8.83 4.06
N MET A 338 -22.39 -8.10 3.17
CA MET A 338 -22.77 -6.70 3.33
C MET A 338 -24.03 -6.53 4.19
N TYR A 339 -23.97 -5.62 5.16
CA TYR A 339 -25.12 -5.20 5.97
C TYR A 339 -25.79 -3.95 5.41
N VAL A 340 -25.03 -2.91 5.07
CA VAL A 340 -25.56 -1.67 4.47
C VAL A 340 -24.64 -1.17 3.37
N GLU A 341 -25.24 -0.55 2.36
CA GLU A 341 -24.56 0.10 1.24
C GLU A 341 -24.95 1.59 1.17
N MET A 342 -23.99 2.47 0.95
CA MET A 342 -24.22 3.91 0.83
C MET A 342 -23.45 4.47 -0.35
N GLY A 343 -24.05 5.35 -1.15
CA GLY A 343 -23.39 5.98 -2.28
C GLY A 343 -23.40 5.14 -3.56
N GLY A 344 -22.37 5.33 -4.38
CA GLY A 344 -22.32 4.81 -5.75
C GLY A 344 -23.53 5.29 -6.56
N ASN A 345 -24.07 4.40 -7.40
CA ASN A 345 -25.30 4.68 -8.15
C ASN A 345 -26.58 4.26 -7.40
N ARG A 346 -26.49 3.91 -6.11
CA ARG A 346 -27.60 3.33 -5.33
C ARG A 346 -28.30 4.36 -4.44
N SER A 347 -27.56 5.29 -3.86
CA SER A 347 -28.09 6.38 -3.03
C SER A 347 -27.21 7.62 -3.13
N PRO A 348 -27.73 8.82 -2.84
CA PRO A 348 -26.90 10.01 -2.79
C PRO A 348 -25.95 9.92 -1.61
N ALA A 349 -24.66 10.16 -1.87
CA ALA A 349 -23.67 10.27 -0.81
C ALA A 349 -22.62 11.35 -1.09
N PHE A 350 -22.03 11.91 -0.02
CA PHE A 350 -20.90 12.81 -0.11
C PHE A 350 -19.96 12.74 1.09
N GLU A 351 -18.74 13.24 0.91
CA GLU A 351 -17.78 13.53 1.99
C GLU A 351 -17.13 14.89 1.78
N LEU A 352 -17.17 15.74 2.80
CA LEU A 352 -16.69 17.11 2.74
C LEU A 352 -15.85 17.44 3.98
N VAL A 353 -14.60 17.83 3.78
CA VAL A 353 -13.83 18.56 4.80
C VAL A 353 -14.05 20.05 4.60
N ARG A 354 -14.26 20.81 5.67
CA ARG A 354 -14.29 22.28 5.59
C ARG A 354 -13.57 22.94 6.75
N THR A 355 -12.93 24.05 6.45
CA THR A 355 -12.31 24.93 7.43
C THR A 355 -13.40 25.77 8.11
N VAL A 356 -13.41 25.78 9.44
CA VAL A 356 -14.32 26.60 10.25
C VAL A 356 -13.56 27.42 11.29
N SER A 357 -14.19 28.46 11.82
CA SER A 357 -13.58 29.26 12.88
C SER A 357 -13.60 28.52 14.23
N GLU A 358 -12.74 28.96 15.16
CA GLU A 358 -12.64 28.37 16.49
C GLU A 358 -13.97 28.39 17.28
N ALA A 359 -14.82 29.39 17.02
CA ALA A 359 -16.09 29.58 17.71
C ALA A 359 -17.22 28.69 17.18
N GLU A 360 -17.07 28.14 15.98
CA GLU A 360 -18.09 27.36 15.27
C GLU A 360 -17.90 25.84 15.44
N ILE A 361 -16.87 25.42 16.18
CA ILE A 361 -16.47 24.02 16.32
C ILE A 361 -16.39 23.59 17.78
N THR A 362 -16.93 22.41 18.09
CA THR A 362 -16.72 21.76 19.39
C THR A 362 -15.80 20.56 19.19
N ASP A 363 -14.60 20.63 19.75
CA ASP A 363 -13.59 19.59 19.55
C ASP A 363 -14.07 18.21 20.03
N GLY A 364 -13.92 17.20 19.17
CA GLY A 364 -14.35 15.83 19.43
C GLY A 364 -15.86 15.59 19.35
N LYS A 365 -16.67 16.60 19.02
CA LYS A 365 -18.12 16.42 18.86
C LYS A 365 -18.39 15.54 17.64
N ILE A 366 -19.20 14.51 17.84
CA ILE A 366 -19.69 13.62 16.79
C ILE A 366 -21.21 13.61 16.86
N GLU A 367 -21.86 13.85 15.72
CA GLU A 367 -23.31 13.90 15.61
C GLU A 367 -23.79 12.97 14.48
N LEU A 368 -24.84 12.21 14.74
CA LEU A 368 -25.53 11.40 13.74
C LEU A 368 -26.93 12.01 13.52
N VAL A 369 -27.21 12.40 12.27
CA VAL A 369 -28.49 12.99 11.86
C VAL A 369 -29.18 12.06 10.88
N GLY A 370 -30.12 11.27 11.39
CA GLY A 370 -30.83 10.23 10.66
C GLY A 370 -30.78 8.88 11.37
N PRO A 371 -31.23 7.79 10.72
CA PRO A 371 -31.21 6.47 11.30
C PRO A 371 -29.77 5.93 11.49
N ASP A 372 -29.51 5.30 12.64
CA ASP A 372 -28.28 4.53 12.86
C ASP A 372 -28.40 3.12 12.24
N ILE A 373 -27.29 2.39 12.20
CA ILE A 373 -27.19 1.10 11.52
C ILE A 373 -28.08 0.01 12.15
N ASP A 374 -28.40 0.09 13.44
CA ASP A 374 -29.32 -0.84 14.12
C ASP A 374 -30.80 -0.49 13.96
N GLN A 375 -31.08 0.63 13.29
CA GLN A 375 -32.44 1.09 12.97
C GLN A 375 -32.83 0.77 11.52
N VAL A 376 -31.94 0.12 10.76
CA VAL A 376 -32.16 -0.22 9.35
C VAL A 376 -32.08 -1.72 9.11
N PRO A 377 -32.83 -2.27 8.13
CA PRO A 377 -32.75 -3.68 7.82
C PRO A 377 -31.38 -4.09 7.24
N GLU A 378 -30.98 -5.32 7.49
CA GLU A 378 -29.84 -5.94 6.81
C GLU A 378 -30.03 -5.97 5.29
N GLY A 379 -28.98 -5.66 4.55
CA GLY A 379 -28.96 -5.57 3.09
C GLY A 379 -29.57 -4.29 2.53
N SER A 380 -29.85 -3.29 3.37
CA SER A 380 -30.44 -2.02 2.95
C SER A 380 -29.44 -1.08 2.27
N THR A 381 -29.98 -0.05 1.61
CA THR A 381 -29.23 1.07 1.05
C THR A 381 -29.64 2.35 1.77
N LEU A 382 -28.66 3.18 2.15
CA LEU A 382 -28.88 4.47 2.82
C LEU A 382 -28.20 5.63 2.09
N PRO A 383 -28.77 6.85 2.12
CA PRO A 383 -28.01 8.04 1.79
C PRO A 383 -26.95 8.31 2.87
N LEU A 384 -25.83 8.94 2.52
CA LEU A 384 -24.76 9.23 3.48
C LEU A 384 -24.11 10.60 3.23
N GLY A 385 -23.98 11.41 4.28
CA GLY A 385 -23.14 12.60 4.26
C GLY A 385 -22.08 12.52 5.35
N ILE A 386 -20.81 12.67 5.00
CA ILE A 386 -19.71 12.78 5.97
C ILE A 386 -19.23 14.23 5.95
N LEU A 387 -19.53 15.00 6.99
CA LEU A 387 -19.05 16.37 7.14
C LEU A 387 -17.97 16.42 8.24
N VAL A 388 -16.78 16.86 7.88
CA VAL A 388 -15.65 17.00 8.80
C VAL A 388 -15.29 18.49 8.92
N ASP A 389 -15.67 19.08 10.04
CA ASP A 389 -15.33 20.45 10.40
C ASP A 389 -13.95 20.48 11.06
N ILE A 390 -13.06 21.32 10.55
CA ILE A 390 -11.69 21.43 11.05
C ILE A 390 -11.36 22.87 11.39
N TYR A 391 -10.75 23.04 12.56
CA TYR A 391 -10.06 24.25 12.93
C TYR A 391 -8.59 23.93 13.25
N GLY A 392 -7.70 24.81 12.82
CA GLY A 392 -6.39 24.93 13.42
C GLY A 392 -5.66 26.16 12.91
N ARG A 393 -4.67 26.62 13.68
CA ARG A 393 -3.98 27.89 13.41
C ARG A 393 -3.26 27.92 12.06
N LYS A 394 -2.89 26.74 11.55
CA LYS A 394 -2.26 26.57 10.23
C LYS A 394 -3.23 26.00 9.19
N MET A 395 -4.49 25.76 9.52
CA MET A 395 -5.48 25.27 8.57
C MET A 395 -5.77 26.33 7.52
N GLN A 396 -5.86 25.90 6.26
CA GLN A 396 -6.17 26.74 5.11
C GLN A 396 -7.18 26.01 4.23
N ALA A 397 -7.97 26.77 3.47
CA ALA A 397 -8.91 26.21 2.50
C ALA A 397 -8.21 25.35 1.42
N ASP A 398 -6.93 25.58 1.18
CA ASP A 398 -6.09 24.78 0.26
C ASP A 398 -5.76 23.39 0.81
N PHE A 399 -5.88 23.18 2.12
CA PHE A 399 -5.62 21.89 2.75
C PHE A 399 -6.87 21.00 2.80
N GLU A 400 -8.06 21.55 2.58
CA GLU A 400 -9.30 20.78 2.69
C GLU A 400 -9.33 19.56 1.77
N GLY A 401 -8.92 19.69 0.51
CA GLY A 401 -8.87 18.58 -0.44
C GLY A 401 -7.87 17.50 -0.05
N VAL A 402 -6.71 17.90 0.50
CA VAL A 402 -5.69 16.99 1.01
C VAL A 402 -6.23 16.14 2.16
N LEU A 403 -6.89 16.77 3.13
CA LEU A 403 -7.46 16.08 4.28
C LEU A 403 -8.65 15.21 3.86
N GLU A 404 -9.52 15.71 2.99
CA GLU A 404 -10.69 15.00 2.48
C GLU A 404 -10.30 13.70 1.80
N ARG A 405 -9.19 13.68 1.06
CA ARG A 405 -8.72 12.46 0.40
C ARG A 405 -8.39 11.33 1.40
N ARG A 406 -7.99 11.66 2.63
CA ARG A 406 -7.63 10.67 3.66
C ARG A 406 -8.84 10.00 4.29
N ILE A 407 -10.06 10.52 4.12
CA ILE A 407 -11.30 9.86 4.56
C ILE A 407 -11.36 8.43 3.99
N HIS A 408 -10.94 8.27 2.73
CA HIS A 408 -10.83 6.95 2.09
C HIS A 408 -9.99 5.96 2.90
N ASP A 409 -8.77 6.33 3.25
CA ASP A 409 -7.85 5.41 3.93
C ASP A 409 -8.32 5.18 5.38
N PHE A 410 -8.77 6.24 6.06
CA PHE A 410 -9.23 6.16 7.44
C PHE A 410 -10.41 5.23 7.61
N ILE A 411 -11.37 5.27 6.69
CA ILE A 411 -12.51 4.36 6.74
C ILE A 411 -12.08 2.93 6.44
N ASN A 412 -11.27 2.71 5.39
CA ASN A 412 -10.81 1.36 5.01
C ASN A 412 -9.90 0.69 6.06
N TYR A 413 -9.32 1.44 7.00
CA TYR A 413 -8.57 0.84 8.12
C TYR A 413 -9.46 0.07 9.10
N GLY A 414 -10.78 0.30 9.12
CA GLY A 414 -11.69 -0.47 9.98
C GLY A 414 -12.01 -1.84 9.36
N GLU A 415 -11.80 -2.91 10.13
CA GLU A 415 -12.21 -4.25 9.72
C GLU A 415 -13.72 -4.30 9.45
N GLY A 416 -14.10 -4.79 8.27
CA GLY A 416 -15.49 -4.85 7.83
C GLY A 416 -16.08 -3.49 7.42
N LEU A 417 -15.25 -2.47 7.22
CA LEU A 417 -15.61 -1.21 6.58
C LEU A 417 -14.92 -1.14 5.21
N TRP A 418 -15.63 -0.63 4.21
CA TRP A 418 -15.08 -0.45 2.88
C TRP A 418 -15.53 0.88 2.32
N HIS A 419 -14.60 1.62 1.72
CA HIS A 419 -14.85 2.91 1.09
C HIS A 419 -14.11 3.01 -0.24
N THR A 420 -14.79 3.50 -1.27
CA THR A 420 -14.16 3.91 -2.53
C THR A 420 -14.80 5.19 -3.06
N GLY A 421 -14.19 5.77 -4.09
CA GLY A 421 -14.62 7.06 -4.63
C GLY A 421 -14.10 8.23 -3.80
N GLN A 422 -14.82 9.35 -3.89
CA GLN A 422 -14.44 10.66 -3.34
C GLN A 422 -15.58 11.67 -3.47
N ARG A 423 -15.53 12.80 -2.75
CA ARG A 423 -16.48 13.92 -2.88
C ARG A 423 -17.92 13.43 -2.88
N ALA A 424 -18.69 13.69 -3.95
CA ALA A 424 -20.10 13.30 -4.12
C ALA A 424 -20.32 12.03 -4.96
N ILE A 425 -19.28 11.22 -5.16
CA ILE A 425 -19.33 9.92 -5.85
C ILE A 425 -18.69 8.81 -5.01
N ASN A 426 -18.67 8.99 -3.70
CA ASN A 426 -18.19 7.96 -2.79
C ASN A 426 -19.16 6.78 -2.74
N TRP A 427 -18.63 5.62 -2.38
CA TRP A 427 -19.37 4.38 -2.25
C TRP A 427 -18.79 3.57 -1.09
N LEU A 428 -19.65 3.27 -0.12
CA LEU A 428 -19.28 2.61 1.13
C LEU A 428 -20.10 1.35 1.36
N ARG A 429 -19.48 0.40 2.05
CA ARG A 429 -20.13 -0.80 2.58
C ARG A 429 -19.69 -1.06 4.01
N VAL A 430 -20.61 -1.62 4.80
CA VAL A 430 -20.33 -2.15 6.14
C VAL A 430 -20.70 -3.63 6.14
N SER A 431 -19.85 -4.48 6.70
CA SER A 431 -20.07 -5.92 6.77
C SER A 431 -21.02 -6.30 7.91
N LYS A 432 -21.69 -7.45 7.78
CA LYS A 432 -22.55 -8.03 8.84
C LYS A 432 -21.74 -8.33 10.11
N ASP A 433 -20.49 -8.74 9.95
CA ASP A 433 -19.57 -9.02 11.06
C ASP A 433 -19.23 -7.76 11.87
N ALA A 434 -18.95 -6.64 11.19
CA ALA A 434 -18.71 -5.36 11.86
C ALA A 434 -19.93 -4.92 12.69
N VAL A 435 -21.14 -5.07 12.14
CA VAL A 435 -22.38 -4.76 12.87
C VAL A 435 -22.58 -5.70 14.06
N ALA A 436 -22.33 -7.00 13.89
CA ALA A 436 -22.42 -7.99 14.96
C ALA A 436 -21.42 -7.73 16.10
N LYS A 437 -20.23 -7.21 15.78
CA LYS A 437 -19.23 -6.77 16.76
C LYS A 437 -19.62 -5.48 17.50
N GLY A 438 -20.62 -4.75 17.00
CA GLY A 438 -21.16 -3.55 17.66
C GLY A 438 -20.92 -2.24 16.90
N PHE A 439 -20.48 -2.28 15.64
CA PHE A 439 -20.32 -1.07 14.83
C PHE A 439 -21.64 -0.26 14.75
N ARG A 440 -21.48 1.06 14.66
CA ARG A 440 -22.50 2.13 14.63
C ARG A 440 -21.92 3.30 13.86
N PHE A 441 -22.74 4.14 13.24
CA PHE A 441 -22.22 5.24 12.41
C PHE A 441 -21.42 6.29 13.20
N LYS A 442 -21.64 6.41 14.51
CA LYS A 442 -20.79 7.23 15.39
C LYS A 442 -19.31 6.86 15.28
N HIS A 443 -18.99 5.58 15.08
CA HIS A 443 -17.60 5.11 14.99
C HIS A 443 -16.89 5.65 13.73
N TYR A 444 -17.61 5.98 12.64
CA TYR A 444 -17.00 6.74 11.54
C TYR A 444 -16.47 8.10 12.04
N GLY A 445 -17.25 8.80 12.86
CA GLY A 445 -16.81 10.06 13.46
C GLY A 445 -15.62 9.90 14.40
N GLU A 446 -15.59 8.84 15.21
CA GLU A 446 -14.47 8.56 16.12
C GLU A 446 -13.18 8.32 15.34
N ILE A 447 -13.24 7.50 14.29
CA ILE A 447 -12.12 7.26 13.36
C ILE A 447 -11.62 8.59 12.78
N LEU A 448 -12.51 9.39 12.21
CA LEU A 448 -12.14 10.62 11.51
C LEU A 448 -11.56 11.69 12.46
N VAL A 449 -12.15 11.86 13.66
CA VAL A 449 -11.61 12.78 14.69
C VAL A 449 -10.19 12.38 15.08
N ALA A 450 -9.99 11.09 15.37
CA ALA A 450 -8.71 10.56 15.79
C ALA A 450 -7.64 10.69 14.70
N LYS A 451 -7.93 10.18 13.51
CA LYS A 451 -6.96 10.09 12.41
C LYS A 451 -6.59 11.45 11.82
N MET A 452 -7.53 12.39 11.71
CA MET A 452 -7.23 13.74 11.25
C MET A 452 -6.26 14.46 12.19
N LYS A 453 -6.42 14.31 13.51
CA LYS A 453 -5.49 14.86 14.50
C LYS A 453 -4.14 14.15 14.49
N GLU A 454 -4.15 12.83 14.30
CA GLU A 454 -2.94 12.02 14.30
C GLU A 454 -2.02 12.34 13.12
N GLU A 455 -2.57 12.39 11.92
CA GLU A 455 -1.78 12.56 10.70
C GLU A 455 -1.40 14.02 10.44
N PHE A 456 -2.21 14.97 10.94
CA PHE A 456 -2.02 16.40 10.67
C PHE A 456 -1.91 17.25 11.94
N PRO A 457 -1.06 16.89 12.93
CA PRO A 457 -1.04 17.54 14.24
C PRO A 457 -0.60 19.01 14.20
N ALA A 458 0.08 19.42 13.12
CA ALA A 458 0.50 20.82 12.93
C ALA A 458 -0.62 21.71 12.36
N ILE A 459 -1.64 21.12 11.75
CA ILE A 459 -2.68 21.79 10.95
C ILE A 459 -4.03 21.70 11.62
N VAL A 460 -4.33 20.54 12.22
CA VAL A 460 -5.60 20.19 12.82
C VAL A 460 -5.49 20.33 14.34
N ASP A 461 -6.06 21.39 14.90
CA ASP A 461 -6.14 21.59 16.35
C ASP A 461 -7.45 20.99 16.91
N ARG A 462 -8.59 21.16 16.20
CA ARG A 462 -9.91 20.67 16.60
C ARG A 462 -10.65 20.02 15.43
N VAL A 463 -11.39 18.95 15.72
CA VAL A 463 -12.19 18.22 14.72
C VAL A 463 -13.60 17.96 15.26
N GLN A 464 -14.60 18.21 14.44
CA GLN A 464 -15.99 17.82 14.67
C GLN A 464 -16.50 17.07 13.44
N VAL A 465 -17.27 16.01 13.66
CA VAL A 465 -17.79 15.19 12.56
C VAL A 465 -19.31 15.08 12.67
N THR A 466 -20.00 15.31 11.56
CA THR A 466 -21.43 15.06 11.43
C THR A 466 -21.66 14.02 10.35
N ILE A 467 -22.33 12.93 10.72
CA ILE A 467 -22.76 11.87 9.81
C ILE A 467 -24.25 12.06 9.53
N PHE A 468 -24.62 12.19 8.25
CA PHE A 468 -26.00 12.32 7.81
C PHE A 468 -26.46 11.01 7.17
N THR A 469 -27.55 10.45 7.67
CA THR A 469 -28.26 9.31 7.05
C THR A 469 -29.73 9.63 6.77
N ASP A 470 -30.19 10.81 7.18
CA ASP A 470 -31.47 11.38 6.78
C ASP A 470 -31.40 11.91 5.33
N GLU A 471 -32.31 11.46 4.47
CA GLU A 471 -32.27 11.77 3.04
C GLU A 471 -32.42 13.27 2.74
N ALA A 472 -33.26 13.98 3.49
CA ALA A 472 -33.48 15.41 3.27
C ALA A 472 -32.21 16.21 3.62
N LYS A 473 -31.58 15.87 4.75
CA LYS A 473 -30.32 16.48 5.18
C LYS A 473 -29.15 16.13 4.26
N VAL A 474 -29.08 14.90 3.77
CA VAL A 474 -28.06 14.53 2.78
C VAL A 474 -28.22 15.37 1.50
N LYS A 475 -29.44 15.56 0.98
CA LYS A 475 -29.67 16.41 -0.22
C LYS A 475 -29.32 17.88 0.02
N GLU A 476 -29.68 18.42 1.19
CA GLU A 476 -29.35 19.79 1.60
C GLU A 476 -27.83 20.02 1.60
N TYR A 477 -27.09 19.18 2.32
CA TYR A 477 -25.64 19.34 2.45
C TYR A 477 -24.87 18.90 1.21
N LEU A 478 -25.41 17.98 0.39
CA LEU A 478 -24.84 17.63 -0.90
C LEU A 478 -24.78 18.85 -1.84
N ALA A 479 -25.76 19.75 -1.80
CA ALA A 479 -25.72 20.99 -2.57
C ALA A 479 -24.58 21.90 -2.12
N ILE A 480 -24.40 22.07 -0.81
CA ILE A 480 -23.30 22.84 -0.22
C ILE A 480 -21.94 22.23 -0.60
N ALA A 481 -21.83 20.90 -0.52
CA ALA A 481 -20.62 20.18 -0.87
C ALA A 481 -20.26 20.36 -2.35
N ARG A 482 -21.25 20.27 -3.26
CA ARG A 482 -21.06 20.52 -4.70
C ARG A 482 -20.59 21.95 -5.00
N GLU A 483 -21.12 22.95 -4.31
CA GLU A 483 -20.64 24.33 -4.42
C GLU A 483 -19.16 24.44 -4.01
N LYS A 484 -18.79 23.82 -2.88
CA LYS A 484 -17.40 23.78 -2.40
C LYS A 484 -16.47 23.06 -3.37
N TYR A 485 -16.88 21.93 -3.93
CA TYR A 485 -16.09 21.22 -4.94
C TYR A 485 -15.88 22.10 -6.19
N LYS A 486 -16.93 22.80 -6.63
CA LYS A 486 -16.82 23.74 -7.74
C LYS A 486 -15.88 24.90 -7.44
N GLU A 487 -15.96 25.49 -6.23
CA GLU A 487 -15.02 26.52 -5.78
C GLU A 487 -13.57 26.02 -5.84
N ARG A 488 -13.31 24.80 -5.37
CA ARG A 488 -11.98 24.17 -5.43
C ARG A 488 -11.50 23.97 -6.86
N ASP A 489 -12.35 23.46 -7.74
CA ASP A 489 -12.02 23.23 -9.15
C ASP A 489 -11.82 24.56 -9.90
N ASP A 490 -12.58 25.61 -9.57
CA ASP A 490 -12.45 26.94 -10.19
C ASP A 490 -11.12 27.61 -9.83
N ARG A 491 -10.56 27.37 -8.63
CA ARG A 491 -9.21 27.85 -8.24
C ARG A 491 -8.09 27.32 -9.15
N MET A 492 -8.29 26.14 -9.75
CA MET A 492 -7.30 25.56 -10.69
C MET A 492 -7.28 26.26 -12.05
N ARG A 493 -8.34 26.97 -12.46
CA ARG A 493 -8.50 27.49 -13.83
C ARG A 493 -7.42 28.50 -14.26
N GLY A 494 -6.74 29.15 -13.31
CA GLY A 494 -5.68 30.13 -13.59
C GLY A 494 -4.28 29.53 -13.73
N LEU A 495 -4.08 28.26 -13.35
CA LEU A 495 -2.79 27.58 -13.40
C LEU A 495 -2.75 26.67 -14.63
N THR A 496 -1.75 26.87 -15.49
CA THR A 496 -1.49 26.00 -16.65
C THR A 496 -0.22 25.19 -16.47
N ASP A 497 -0.07 24.13 -17.25
CA ASP A 497 1.14 23.32 -17.23
C ASP A 497 2.36 24.14 -17.62
N GLU A 498 2.23 25.14 -18.50
CA GLU A 498 3.31 26.08 -18.84
C GLU A 498 3.67 27.04 -17.70
N SER A 499 2.70 27.43 -16.88
CA SER A 499 2.90 28.44 -15.82
C SER A 499 3.68 27.94 -14.61
N VAL A 500 3.89 26.62 -14.51
CA VAL A 500 4.62 25.97 -13.41
C VAL A 500 5.92 25.34 -13.91
N ASP A 501 6.91 25.25 -13.04
CA ASP A 501 8.20 24.57 -13.28
C ASP A 501 8.27 23.17 -12.64
N THR A 502 7.25 22.79 -11.89
CA THR A 502 7.22 21.58 -11.08
C THR A 502 5.87 20.88 -11.24
N PHE A 503 5.90 19.60 -11.60
CA PHE A 503 4.75 18.69 -11.46
C PHE A 503 4.84 17.94 -10.13
N TYR A 504 3.79 17.22 -9.77
CA TYR A 504 3.82 16.37 -8.59
C TYR A 504 3.44 14.93 -8.93
N SER A 505 4.09 13.98 -8.29
CA SER A 505 3.64 12.60 -8.30
C SER A 505 2.48 12.38 -7.32
N CYS A 506 1.78 11.26 -7.48
CA CYS A 506 1.01 10.64 -6.41
C CYS A 506 1.18 9.13 -6.47
N VAL A 507 1.71 8.54 -5.39
CA VAL A 507 1.90 7.08 -5.23
C VAL A 507 0.96 6.48 -4.18
N LEU A 508 -0.07 7.21 -3.75
CA LEU A 508 -1.01 6.78 -2.71
C LEU A 508 -1.67 5.44 -3.05
N CYS A 509 -2.07 5.24 -4.31
CA CYS A 509 -2.72 4.01 -4.76
C CYS A 509 -1.79 2.80 -4.91
N GLN A 510 -0.49 2.92 -4.59
CA GLN A 510 0.44 1.77 -4.61
C GLN A 510 0.11 0.73 -3.53
N SER A 511 -0.76 1.05 -2.56
CA SER A 511 -1.28 0.06 -1.60
C SER A 511 -2.04 -1.09 -2.29
N PHE A 512 -2.64 -0.86 -3.46
CA PHE A 512 -3.35 -1.87 -4.26
C PHE A 512 -2.94 -1.94 -5.74
N ALA A 513 -2.21 -0.95 -6.27
CA ALA A 513 -1.63 -0.97 -7.62
C ALA A 513 -0.12 -0.65 -7.56
N PRO A 514 0.74 -1.62 -7.20
CA PRO A 514 2.10 -1.36 -6.69
C PRO A 514 3.04 -0.60 -7.62
N ASN A 515 2.81 -0.66 -8.94
CA ASN A 515 3.67 -0.02 -9.94
C ASN A 515 3.03 1.24 -10.55
N HIS A 516 1.81 1.57 -10.14
CA HIS A 516 1.11 2.75 -10.63
C HIS A 516 1.71 4.02 -10.04
N VAL A 517 1.85 5.04 -10.88
CA VAL A 517 2.29 6.38 -10.49
C VAL A 517 1.41 7.39 -11.24
N CYS A 518 0.67 8.21 -10.50
CA CYS A 518 0.02 9.38 -11.08
C CYS A 518 1.04 10.50 -11.25
N ILE A 519 1.06 11.16 -12.41
CA ILE A 519 1.73 12.46 -12.59
C ILE A 519 0.63 13.52 -12.65
N VAL A 520 0.55 14.34 -11.62
CA VAL A 520 -0.47 15.37 -11.45
C VAL A 520 0.10 16.70 -11.92
N THR A 521 -0.59 17.32 -12.88
CA THR A 521 -0.26 18.64 -13.43
C THR A 521 -1.43 19.61 -13.22
N PRO A 522 -1.21 20.93 -13.30
CA PRO A 522 -2.30 21.90 -13.21
C PRO A 522 -3.49 21.58 -14.13
N GLU A 523 -3.21 21.12 -15.35
CA GLU A 523 -4.21 20.82 -16.37
C GLU A 523 -4.53 19.32 -16.49
N ARG A 524 -3.98 18.47 -15.61
CA ARG A 524 -4.27 17.04 -15.55
C ARG A 524 -4.38 16.58 -14.09
N VAL A 525 -5.61 16.59 -13.58
CA VAL A 525 -5.96 16.04 -12.26
C VAL A 525 -5.58 14.56 -12.17
N GLY A 526 -5.26 14.08 -10.97
CA GLY A 526 -5.14 12.64 -10.71
C GLY A 526 -6.43 11.92 -11.11
N LEU A 527 -6.32 10.70 -11.65
CA LEU A 527 -7.47 10.03 -12.27
C LEU A 527 -8.67 9.77 -11.33
N CYS A 528 -8.46 9.84 -10.01
CA CYS A 528 -9.52 9.71 -9.01
C CYS A 528 -10.45 10.92 -8.97
N GLY A 529 -10.06 12.05 -9.58
CA GLY A 529 -10.77 13.33 -9.50
C GLY A 529 -10.55 14.10 -8.19
N ALA A 530 -9.80 13.53 -7.24
CA ALA A 530 -9.67 14.05 -5.88
C ALA A 530 -8.31 14.70 -5.56
N VAL A 531 -7.30 14.52 -6.42
CA VAL A 531 -5.95 15.06 -6.21
C VAL A 531 -5.61 16.00 -7.36
N SER A 532 -5.78 17.30 -7.12
CA SER A 532 -5.29 18.35 -8.02
C SER A 532 -3.81 18.61 -7.81
N TRP A 533 -3.20 19.42 -8.68
CA TRP A 533 -1.81 19.85 -8.51
C TRP A 533 -1.60 20.66 -7.22
N LEU A 534 -2.57 21.49 -6.83
CA LEU A 534 -2.53 22.24 -5.56
C LEU A 534 -2.61 21.28 -4.37
N ASP A 535 -3.45 20.26 -4.43
CA ASP A 535 -3.54 19.25 -3.36
C ASP A 535 -2.21 18.48 -3.24
N ALA A 536 -1.62 18.08 -4.36
CA ALA A 536 -0.34 17.37 -4.34
C ALA A 536 0.81 18.23 -3.82
N LYS A 537 0.83 19.52 -4.17
CA LYS A 537 1.77 20.51 -3.63
C LYS A 537 1.59 20.68 -2.12
N ALA A 538 0.37 20.92 -1.66
CA ALA A 538 0.06 21.06 -0.25
C ALA A 538 0.42 19.81 0.54
N SER A 539 0.06 18.61 0.03
CA SER A 539 0.43 17.33 0.63
C SER A 539 1.94 17.19 0.84
N TYR A 540 2.75 17.59 -0.15
CA TYR A 540 4.21 17.60 -0.02
C TYR A 540 4.69 18.62 1.03
N GLU A 541 4.15 19.84 1.06
CA GLU A 541 4.52 20.86 2.04
C GLU A 541 4.18 20.45 3.49
N ILE A 542 3.13 19.65 3.65
CA ILE A 542 2.70 19.08 4.93
C ILE A 542 3.61 17.92 5.35
N ASN A 543 3.90 17.01 4.42
CA ASN A 543 4.71 15.83 4.66
C ASN A 543 5.66 15.57 3.47
N HIS A 544 6.93 15.94 3.64
CA HIS A 544 7.97 15.76 2.62
C HIS A 544 8.24 14.29 2.29
N ALA A 545 7.92 13.35 3.19
CA ALA A 545 8.03 11.91 2.97
C ALA A 545 6.70 11.27 2.53
N GLY A 546 5.67 12.08 2.28
CA GLY A 546 4.34 11.63 1.90
C GLY A 546 4.27 11.11 0.46
N PRO A 547 3.05 10.70 0.03
CA PRO A 547 2.83 10.06 -1.26
C PRO A 547 2.93 11.01 -2.45
N ASN A 548 3.06 12.32 -2.22
CA ASN A 548 3.20 13.33 -3.26
C ASN A 548 4.62 13.88 -3.25
N GLN A 549 5.33 13.77 -4.37
CA GLN A 549 6.71 14.22 -4.50
C GLN A 549 6.85 15.20 -5.65
N PRO A 550 7.64 16.28 -5.51
CA PRO A 550 7.87 17.23 -6.58
C PRO A 550 8.71 16.61 -7.69
N ILE A 551 8.32 16.86 -8.94
CA ILE A 551 9.04 16.47 -10.15
C ILE A 551 9.35 17.76 -10.92
N PRO A 552 10.58 18.28 -10.83
CA PRO A 552 11.00 19.44 -11.63
C PRO A 552 10.82 19.14 -13.11
N LYS A 553 10.30 20.08 -13.90
CA LYS A 553 10.15 19.95 -15.35
C LYS A 553 11.49 20.23 -16.03
N GLN A 554 12.30 19.19 -16.20
CA GLN A 554 13.65 19.30 -16.74
C GLN A 554 13.90 18.27 -17.85
N GLY A 555 14.72 18.64 -18.83
CA GLY A 555 15.02 17.78 -19.98
C GLY A 555 13.77 17.45 -20.78
N GLU A 556 13.04 18.48 -21.24
CA GLU A 556 11.92 18.30 -22.18
C GLU A 556 12.39 17.53 -23.41
N ILE A 557 11.69 16.44 -23.73
CA ILE A 557 11.98 15.55 -24.87
C ILE A 557 10.99 15.83 -26.00
N ASP A 558 9.70 15.93 -25.68
CA ASP A 558 8.63 16.22 -26.65
C ASP A 558 7.52 17.05 -25.96
N PRO A 559 7.40 18.36 -26.26
CA PRO A 559 6.37 19.21 -25.67
C PRO A 559 4.96 18.94 -26.21
N VAL A 560 4.82 18.31 -27.39
CA VAL A 560 3.52 18.00 -28.00
C VAL A 560 2.91 16.81 -27.28
N LYS A 561 3.67 15.72 -27.12
CA LYS A 561 3.23 14.53 -26.38
C LYS A 561 3.33 14.68 -24.86
N GLY A 562 4.07 15.69 -24.41
CA GLY A 562 4.29 15.97 -22.99
C GLY A 562 5.24 14.95 -22.36
N ILE A 563 6.44 14.84 -22.91
CA ILE A 563 7.50 13.94 -22.44
C ILE A 563 8.64 14.77 -21.86
N TRP A 564 9.00 14.47 -20.61
CA TRP A 564 10.16 15.07 -19.93
C TRP A 564 11.04 13.96 -19.37
N LYS A 565 12.36 14.13 -19.51
CA LYS A 565 13.35 13.21 -18.95
C LYS A 565 13.18 13.07 -17.44
N SER A 566 12.99 14.18 -16.72
CA SER A 566 12.82 14.14 -15.26
C SER A 566 11.57 13.38 -14.82
N VAL A 567 10.47 13.49 -15.58
CA VAL A 567 9.24 12.73 -15.34
C VAL A 567 9.50 11.24 -15.57
N ASN A 568 10.18 10.87 -16.66
CA ASN A 568 10.54 9.48 -16.95
C ASN A 568 11.50 8.89 -15.90
N ASP A 569 12.52 9.65 -15.47
CA ASP A 569 13.47 9.20 -14.43
C ASP A 569 12.76 8.94 -13.09
N TYR A 570 11.87 9.86 -12.69
CA TYR A 570 11.05 9.68 -11.48
C TYR A 570 10.13 8.47 -11.64
N LEU A 571 9.41 8.38 -12.77
CA LEU A 571 8.49 7.29 -13.08
C LEU A 571 9.19 5.94 -13.03
N TYR A 572 10.37 5.81 -13.62
CA TYR A 572 11.16 4.57 -13.60
C TYR A 572 11.49 4.13 -12.18
N THR A 573 11.85 5.07 -11.32
CA THR A 573 12.16 4.76 -9.91
C THR A 573 10.90 4.41 -9.13
N ALA A 574 9.88 5.26 -9.17
CA ALA A 574 8.65 5.14 -8.39
C ALA A 574 7.74 3.99 -8.86
N SER A 575 7.82 3.58 -10.13
CA SER A 575 7.08 2.42 -10.67
C SER A 575 7.82 1.09 -10.47
N ASN A 576 8.85 1.05 -9.62
CA ASN A 576 9.66 -0.14 -9.37
C ASN A 576 10.37 -0.66 -10.63
N ARG A 577 10.77 0.24 -11.53
CA ARG A 577 11.43 -0.05 -12.83
C ARG A 577 10.52 -0.74 -13.84
N ASN A 578 9.20 -0.66 -13.67
CA ASN A 578 8.24 -1.25 -14.61
C ASN A 578 7.88 -0.30 -15.76
N LEU A 579 7.99 1.01 -15.55
CA LEU A 579 7.58 2.03 -16.51
C LEU A 579 8.76 2.93 -16.85
N GLU A 580 9.16 2.95 -18.12
CA GLU A 580 10.32 3.73 -18.57
C GLU A 580 9.93 5.14 -19.06
N GLN A 581 8.71 5.30 -19.59
CA GLN A 581 8.25 6.54 -20.19
C GLN A 581 6.74 6.72 -19.97
N VAL A 582 6.32 7.98 -19.86
CA VAL A 582 4.91 8.39 -19.94
C VAL A 582 4.76 9.62 -20.83
N CYS A 583 3.72 9.63 -21.64
CA CYS A 583 3.32 10.80 -22.41
C CYS A 583 2.09 11.44 -21.75
N LEU A 584 2.21 12.69 -21.30
CA LEU A 584 1.13 13.36 -20.58
C LEU A 584 -0.04 13.79 -21.46
N TYR A 585 0.13 13.90 -22.78
CA TYR A 585 -0.87 14.49 -23.67
C TYR A 585 -1.32 13.57 -24.82
N THR A 586 -1.04 12.26 -24.77
CA THR A 586 -1.55 11.27 -25.73
C THR A 586 -2.08 10.02 -25.01
N LEU A 587 -3.08 9.40 -25.61
CA LEU A 587 -3.65 8.09 -25.29
C LEU A 587 -2.92 6.95 -26.02
N MET A 588 -2.25 7.26 -27.13
CA MET A 588 -1.81 6.29 -28.12
C MET A 588 -0.39 5.77 -27.90
N GLU A 589 0.46 6.55 -27.24
CA GLU A 589 1.84 6.16 -26.97
C GLU A 589 2.15 6.33 -25.48
N ASN A 590 2.56 5.25 -24.82
CA ASN A 590 2.96 5.24 -23.41
C ASN A 590 2.00 6.06 -22.51
N PRO A 591 0.68 5.79 -22.54
CA PRO A 591 -0.27 6.51 -21.72
C PRO A 591 0.04 6.32 -20.23
N MET A 592 -0.41 7.25 -19.40
CA MET A 592 -0.31 7.08 -17.95
C MET A 592 -1.11 5.86 -17.51
N THR A 593 -0.52 5.04 -16.65
CA THR A 593 -1.18 3.84 -16.15
C THR A 593 -2.35 4.19 -15.24
N SER A 594 -3.22 3.22 -14.96
CA SER A 594 -4.36 3.40 -14.07
C SER A 594 -4.29 2.42 -12.90
N CYS A 595 -4.65 2.87 -11.70
CA CYS A 595 -4.75 1.98 -10.54
C CYS A 595 -6.08 1.22 -10.50
N GLY A 596 -7.18 1.94 -10.27
CA GLY A 596 -8.52 1.34 -10.17
C GLY A 596 -9.61 2.30 -9.68
N CYS A 597 -9.23 3.47 -9.17
CA CYS A 597 -10.14 4.48 -8.61
C CYS A 597 -10.57 5.57 -9.63
N PHE A 598 -10.30 5.39 -10.93
CA PHE A 598 -10.67 6.37 -11.95
C PHE A 598 -12.18 6.60 -12.02
N GLU A 599 -12.59 7.85 -12.29
CA GLU A 599 -14.00 8.22 -12.44
C GLU A 599 -14.55 7.85 -13.83
N ALA A 600 -13.70 7.94 -14.85
CA ALA A 600 -14.02 7.67 -16.24
C ALA A 600 -12.90 6.92 -16.95
N ILE A 601 -13.23 6.29 -18.08
CA ILE A 601 -12.30 5.55 -18.94
C ILE A 601 -12.45 6.06 -20.37
N MET A 602 -11.32 6.35 -21.01
CA MET A 602 -11.24 6.56 -22.45
C MET A 602 -10.88 5.24 -23.14
N ALA A 603 -11.51 4.96 -24.28
CA ALA A 603 -11.15 3.86 -25.16
C ALA A 603 -11.18 4.32 -26.62
N ILE A 604 -10.19 3.91 -27.41
CA ILE A 604 -10.16 4.16 -28.85
C ILE A 604 -11.31 3.44 -29.57
N VAL A 605 -11.88 4.11 -30.55
CA VAL A 605 -12.86 3.58 -31.51
C VAL A 605 -12.30 3.82 -32.92
N PRO A 606 -11.46 2.91 -33.43
CA PRO A 606 -10.74 3.10 -34.70
C PRO A 606 -11.66 3.40 -35.88
N GLU A 607 -12.81 2.72 -35.95
CA GLU A 607 -13.82 2.86 -37.01
C GLU A 607 -14.42 4.26 -37.09
N CYS A 608 -14.39 5.00 -35.98
CA CYS A 608 -14.90 6.38 -35.88
C CYS A 608 -13.76 7.42 -35.88
N ASN A 609 -12.51 7.00 -36.09
CA ASN A 609 -11.32 7.85 -36.01
C ASN A 609 -11.25 8.68 -34.71
N GLY A 610 -11.70 8.10 -33.60
CA GLY A 610 -11.91 8.83 -32.35
C GLY A 610 -11.88 7.94 -31.11
N ILE A 611 -12.43 8.45 -30.02
CA ILE A 611 -12.47 7.81 -28.72
C ILE A 611 -13.89 7.85 -28.15
N MET A 612 -14.24 6.85 -27.35
CA MET A 612 -15.39 6.89 -26.47
C MET A 612 -14.92 7.21 -25.04
N ILE A 613 -15.83 7.70 -24.21
CA ILE A 613 -15.62 7.87 -22.77
C ILE A 613 -16.79 7.22 -22.04
N THR A 614 -16.54 6.44 -21.00
CA THR A 614 -17.59 5.94 -20.10
C THR A 614 -17.22 6.19 -18.64
N THR A 615 -18.21 6.16 -17.75
CA THR A 615 -18.05 6.54 -16.33
C THR A 615 -18.39 5.38 -15.40
N ARG A 616 -17.87 5.41 -14.18
CA ARG A 616 -18.13 4.40 -13.14
C ARG A 616 -19.63 4.17 -12.89
N ASP A 617 -20.43 5.23 -12.96
CA ASP A 617 -21.86 5.17 -12.71
C ASP A 617 -22.70 4.72 -13.92
N HIS A 618 -22.07 4.53 -15.10
CA HIS A 618 -22.75 4.06 -16.30
C HIS A 618 -22.58 2.54 -16.47
N PRO A 619 -23.63 1.74 -16.22
CA PRO A 619 -23.55 0.28 -16.28
C PRO A 619 -23.71 -0.29 -17.70
N GLY A 620 -24.10 0.55 -18.67
CA GLY A 620 -24.43 0.14 -20.02
C GLY A 620 -23.23 -0.35 -20.85
N MET A 621 -23.55 -1.00 -21.96
CA MET A 621 -22.56 -1.33 -22.98
C MET A 621 -22.10 -0.07 -23.69
N THR A 622 -20.87 -0.08 -24.18
CA THR A 622 -20.28 1.03 -24.92
C THR A 622 -19.85 0.56 -26.32
N PRO A 623 -19.62 1.49 -27.27
CA PRO A 623 -19.15 1.16 -28.62
C PRO A 623 -17.84 0.35 -28.66
N SER A 624 -17.06 0.30 -27.57
CA SER A 624 -15.89 -0.56 -27.48
C SER A 624 -16.22 -2.05 -27.28
N GLY A 625 -17.50 -2.42 -27.21
CA GLY A 625 -17.97 -3.77 -26.91
C GLY A 625 -17.80 -4.19 -25.44
N MET A 626 -17.49 -3.23 -24.55
CA MET A 626 -17.25 -3.47 -23.13
C MET A 626 -18.02 -2.48 -22.25
N THR A 627 -18.39 -2.90 -21.05
CA THR A 627 -18.91 -2.01 -20.00
C THR A 627 -17.77 -1.31 -19.27
N PHE A 628 -18.06 -0.29 -18.44
CA PHE A 628 -17.05 0.33 -17.56
C PHE A 628 -16.33 -0.73 -16.70
N SER A 629 -17.05 -1.70 -16.14
CA SER A 629 -16.44 -2.71 -15.27
C SER A 629 -15.44 -3.60 -16.01
N THR A 630 -15.74 -3.98 -17.24
CA THR A 630 -14.83 -4.78 -18.07
C THR A 630 -13.60 -3.96 -18.47
N LEU A 631 -13.81 -2.72 -18.92
CA LEU A 631 -12.71 -1.79 -19.23
C LEU A 631 -11.82 -1.53 -18.01
N ALA A 632 -12.41 -1.36 -16.82
CA ALA A 632 -11.68 -1.14 -15.58
C ALA A 632 -10.76 -2.32 -15.23
N GLY A 633 -11.23 -3.55 -15.44
CA GLY A 633 -10.43 -4.76 -15.26
C GLY A 633 -9.27 -4.89 -16.25
N MET A 634 -9.41 -4.32 -17.45
CA MET A 634 -8.36 -4.33 -18.47
C MET A 634 -7.25 -3.30 -18.19
N ILE A 635 -7.60 -2.10 -17.74
CA ILE A 635 -6.64 -0.98 -17.62
C ILE A 635 -6.08 -0.76 -16.21
N GLY A 636 -6.71 -1.37 -15.20
CA GLY A 636 -6.30 -1.24 -13.80
C GLY A 636 -5.00 -1.97 -13.47
N GLY A 637 -4.47 -1.74 -12.27
CA GLY A 637 -3.30 -2.46 -11.74
C GLY A 637 -1.94 -1.86 -12.11
N GLY A 638 -1.90 -0.70 -12.78
CA GLY A 638 -0.65 0.00 -13.08
C GLY A 638 0.04 -0.46 -14.36
N VAL A 639 -0.71 -0.99 -15.34
CA VAL A 639 -0.20 -1.39 -16.67
C VAL A 639 -0.38 -0.27 -17.70
N GLN A 640 0.50 -0.22 -18.71
CA GLN A 640 0.33 0.68 -19.86
C GLN A 640 -0.51 0.00 -20.94
N THR A 641 -1.60 0.66 -21.32
CA THR A 641 -2.57 0.17 -22.30
C THR A 641 -2.79 1.21 -23.40
N PRO A 642 -1.90 1.31 -24.41
CA PRO A 642 -2.12 2.20 -25.56
C PRO A 642 -3.54 2.10 -26.12
N GLY A 643 -4.20 3.25 -26.31
CA GLY A 643 -5.60 3.32 -26.72
C GLY A 643 -6.63 3.29 -25.58
N PHE A 644 -6.22 3.05 -24.33
CA PHE A 644 -7.11 2.99 -23.16
C PHE A 644 -6.50 3.69 -21.94
N MET A 645 -7.26 4.53 -21.25
CA MET A 645 -6.74 5.26 -20.08
C MET A 645 -7.84 5.68 -19.11
N GLY A 646 -7.63 5.44 -17.81
CA GLY A 646 -8.47 5.94 -16.74
C GLY A 646 -8.17 7.41 -16.42
N ILE A 647 -9.21 8.21 -16.22
CA ILE A 647 -9.12 9.66 -15.99
C ILE A 647 -10.16 10.14 -14.96
N GLY A 648 -9.91 11.32 -14.39
CA GLY A 648 -10.93 12.07 -13.66
C GLY A 648 -11.81 12.82 -14.66
N ARG A 649 -13.10 13.04 -14.35
CA ARG A 649 -14.05 13.66 -15.29
C ARG A 649 -13.63 15.08 -15.69
N THR A 650 -13.04 15.84 -14.78
CA THR A 650 -12.61 17.22 -15.02
C THR A 650 -11.44 17.33 -16.01
N TYR A 651 -10.69 16.24 -16.26
CA TYR A 651 -9.65 16.25 -17.29
C TYR A 651 -10.24 16.38 -18.70
N ILE A 652 -11.49 15.94 -18.94
CA ILE A 652 -12.14 15.99 -20.26
C ILE A 652 -12.25 17.42 -20.79
N VAL A 653 -12.46 18.40 -19.90
CA VAL A 653 -12.59 19.82 -20.23
C VAL A 653 -11.27 20.58 -20.08
N SER A 654 -10.16 19.88 -19.92
CA SER A 654 -8.83 20.47 -19.88
C SER A 654 -8.35 20.93 -21.26
N LYS A 655 -7.53 21.98 -21.30
CA LYS A 655 -6.77 22.38 -22.50
C LYS A 655 -5.69 21.39 -22.91
N LYS A 656 -5.32 20.47 -22.01
CA LYS A 656 -4.33 19.41 -22.23
C LYS A 656 -4.96 18.04 -22.51
N PHE A 657 -6.29 17.95 -22.50
CA PHE A 657 -7.01 16.71 -22.77
C PHE A 657 -6.53 16.09 -24.08
N ILE A 658 -5.75 15.00 -24.00
CA ILE A 658 -5.15 14.26 -25.13
C ILE A 658 -4.74 15.16 -26.31
N LYS A 659 -4.07 16.28 -26.00
CA LYS A 659 -3.82 17.37 -26.95
C LYS A 659 -3.04 16.90 -28.18
N ALA A 660 -2.13 15.94 -28.02
CA ALA A 660 -1.37 15.37 -29.13
C ALA A 660 -2.24 14.53 -30.09
N ASP A 661 -3.40 14.05 -29.64
CA ASP A 661 -4.29 13.20 -30.44
C ASP A 661 -5.45 13.99 -31.07
N GLY A 662 -5.56 15.29 -30.81
CA GLY A 662 -6.62 16.16 -31.34
C GLY A 662 -7.71 16.55 -30.34
N GLY A 663 -7.53 16.25 -29.05
CA GLY A 663 -8.35 16.78 -27.98
C GLY A 663 -9.82 16.35 -28.01
N ILE A 664 -10.71 17.25 -27.54
CA ILE A 664 -12.14 16.93 -27.39
C ILE A 664 -12.83 16.62 -28.72
N ALA A 665 -12.29 17.07 -29.86
CA ALA A 665 -12.81 16.76 -31.20
C ALA A 665 -12.81 15.27 -31.51
N ARG A 666 -12.02 14.46 -30.78
CA ARG A 666 -11.98 12.99 -30.89
C ARG A 666 -13.08 12.28 -30.13
N ILE A 667 -13.82 12.95 -29.25
CA ILE A 667 -14.86 12.28 -28.44
C ILE A 667 -16.06 12.01 -29.33
N VAL A 668 -16.28 10.76 -29.71
CA VAL A 668 -17.40 10.35 -30.58
C VAL A 668 -18.57 9.76 -29.80
N TRP A 669 -18.34 9.32 -28.56
CA TRP A 669 -19.38 8.76 -27.70
C TRP A 669 -19.13 9.05 -26.22
N MET A 670 -20.16 9.46 -25.50
CA MET A 670 -20.11 9.61 -24.04
C MET A 670 -21.51 9.46 -23.41
N PRO A 671 -21.64 8.93 -22.17
CA PRO A 671 -22.94 8.84 -21.50
C PRO A 671 -23.63 10.19 -21.40
N LYS A 672 -24.95 10.22 -21.58
CA LYS A 672 -25.74 11.44 -21.46
C LYS A 672 -25.54 12.14 -20.11
N ALA A 673 -25.47 11.36 -19.03
CA ALA A 673 -25.18 11.89 -17.70
C ALA A 673 -23.81 12.60 -17.61
N LEU A 674 -22.82 12.16 -18.38
CA LEU A 674 -21.52 12.83 -18.46
C LEU A 674 -21.59 14.10 -19.30
N LYS A 675 -22.38 14.11 -20.38
CA LYS A 675 -22.69 15.35 -21.14
C LYS A 675 -23.32 16.38 -20.21
N ASP A 676 -24.33 15.99 -19.45
CA ASP A 676 -25.05 16.88 -18.53
C ASP A 676 -24.13 17.40 -17.42
N PHE A 677 -23.25 16.54 -16.88
CA PHE A 677 -22.26 16.92 -15.88
C PHE A 677 -21.25 17.96 -16.39
N LEU A 678 -20.80 17.83 -17.65
CA LEU A 678 -19.78 18.71 -18.23
C LEU A 678 -20.35 19.81 -19.13
N ARG A 679 -21.67 19.92 -19.31
CA ARG A 679 -22.28 20.67 -20.42
C ARG A 679 -21.73 22.09 -20.56
N GLU A 680 -21.75 22.88 -19.49
CA GLU A 680 -21.29 24.27 -19.53
C GLU A 680 -19.79 24.38 -19.89
N ASP A 681 -18.96 23.52 -19.29
CA ASP A 681 -17.51 23.56 -19.49
C ASP A 681 -17.11 22.97 -20.85
N LEU A 682 -17.80 21.93 -21.31
CA LEU A 682 -17.55 21.29 -22.60
C LEU A 682 -18.01 22.19 -23.76
N VAL A 683 -19.16 22.86 -23.65
CA VAL A 683 -19.61 23.86 -24.64
C VAL A 683 -18.60 25.00 -24.74
N ARG A 684 -18.14 25.53 -23.59
CA ARG A 684 -17.09 26.56 -23.58
C ARG A 684 -15.80 26.08 -24.26
N ARG A 685 -15.32 24.87 -23.92
CA ARG A 685 -14.13 24.28 -24.57
C ARG A 685 -14.33 24.05 -26.07
N SER A 686 -15.52 23.63 -26.49
CA SER A 686 -15.84 23.42 -27.91
C SER A 686 -15.76 24.71 -28.71
N ILE A 687 -16.23 25.82 -28.16
CA ILE A 687 -16.08 27.16 -28.77
C ILE A 687 -14.60 27.56 -28.82
N GLU A 688 -13.84 27.33 -27.74
CA GLU A 688 -12.40 27.64 -27.67
C GLU A 688 -11.57 26.84 -28.68
N GLU A 689 -11.99 25.63 -29.05
CA GLU A 689 -11.37 24.76 -30.07
C GLU A 689 -11.94 24.97 -31.48
N GLY A 690 -12.91 25.88 -31.65
CA GLY A 690 -13.53 26.17 -32.96
C GLY A 690 -14.50 25.10 -33.48
N LEU A 691 -15.01 24.23 -32.61
CA LEU A 691 -15.95 23.13 -32.96
C LEU A 691 -17.43 23.55 -32.97
N GLY A 692 -17.74 24.71 -32.37
CA GLY A 692 -19.10 25.24 -32.22
C GLY A 692 -19.73 24.87 -30.88
N GLU A 693 -20.80 25.59 -30.51
CA GLU A 693 -21.58 25.31 -29.28
C GLU A 693 -22.35 23.99 -29.36
N ASP A 694 -22.69 23.57 -30.57
CA ASP A 694 -23.47 22.38 -30.91
C ASP A 694 -22.61 21.10 -30.93
N PHE A 695 -21.30 21.19 -30.73
CA PHE A 695 -20.41 20.02 -30.75
C PHE A 695 -20.85 18.93 -29.77
N ILE A 696 -21.30 19.29 -28.57
CA ILE A 696 -21.76 18.32 -27.56
C ILE A 696 -22.95 17.47 -28.05
N ASP A 697 -23.77 18.04 -28.94
CA ASP A 697 -24.93 17.40 -29.54
C ASP A 697 -24.56 16.65 -30.84
N LYS A 698 -23.28 16.67 -31.26
CA LYS A 698 -22.75 15.81 -32.34
C LYS A 698 -22.14 14.51 -31.82
N ILE A 699 -21.77 14.48 -30.54
CA ILE A 699 -21.23 13.29 -29.87
C ILE A 699 -22.39 12.29 -29.66
N ALA A 700 -22.22 11.02 -29.97
CA ALA A 700 -23.22 10.00 -29.67
C ALA A 700 -23.32 9.72 -28.14
N ASP A 701 -24.42 9.11 -27.70
CA ASP A 701 -24.60 8.62 -26.34
C ASP A 701 -25.47 7.35 -26.34
N GLU A 702 -25.78 6.80 -25.16
CA GLU A 702 -26.58 5.58 -25.03
C GLU A 702 -28.00 5.70 -25.58
N THR A 703 -28.50 6.90 -25.87
CA THR A 703 -29.81 7.11 -26.51
C THR A 703 -29.74 7.04 -28.03
N ILE A 704 -28.54 7.13 -28.61
CA ILE A 704 -28.28 6.94 -30.04
C ILE A 704 -27.94 5.47 -30.32
N GLY A 705 -27.01 4.89 -29.55
CA GLY A 705 -26.55 3.52 -29.75
C GLY A 705 -25.43 3.13 -28.80
N THR A 706 -25.15 1.83 -28.76
CA THR A 706 -24.10 1.24 -27.90
C THR A 706 -23.08 0.39 -28.66
N THR A 707 -23.17 0.37 -29.99
CA THR A 707 -22.24 -0.30 -30.91
C THR A 707 -21.78 0.67 -32.00
N VAL A 708 -20.64 0.38 -32.62
CA VAL A 708 -20.10 1.20 -33.74
C VAL A 708 -21.12 1.32 -34.87
N ASP A 709 -21.75 0.22 -35.28
CA ASP A 709 -22.73 0.18 -36.36
C ASP A 709 -23.95 1.08 -36.11
N GLU A 710 -24.35 1.25 -34.84
CA GLU A 710 -25.46 2.12 -34.46
C GLU A 710 -25.07 3.60 -34.46
N ILE A 711 -23.84 3.94 -34.04
CA ILE A 711 -23.44 5.34 -33.84
C ILE A 711 -22.79 5.95 -35.08
N LEU A 712 -22.14 5.17 -35.94
CA LEU A 712 -21.42 5.69 -37.11
C LEU A 712 -22.35 6.44 -38.10
N PRO A 713 -23.55 5.93 -38.44
CA PRO A 713 -24.48 6.67 -39.31
C PRO A 713 -24.87 8.04 -38.75
N TYR A 714 -25.05 8.12 -37.43
CA TYR A 714 -25.36 9.37 -36.76
C TYR A 714 -24.18 10.36 -36.84
N LEU A 715 -22.96 9.89 -36.57
CA LEU A 715 -21.75 10.72 -36.66
C LEU A 715 -21.51 11.26 -38.08
N GLU A 716 -21.84 10.49 -39.12
CA GLU A 716 -21.79 10.93 -40.51
C GLU A 716 -22.87 12.00 -40.80
N GLU A 717 -24.11 11.77 -40.35
CA GLU A 717 -25.24 12.69 -40.56
C GLU A 717 -24.99 14.06 -39.91
N VAL A 718 -24.48 14.07 -38.68
CA VAL A 718 -24.19 15.31 -37.94
C VAL A 718 -22.86 15.95 -38.32
N GLY A 719 -22.09 15.32 -39.21
CA GLY A 719 -20.78 15.81 -39.67
C GLY A 719 -19.76 15.91 -38.53
N HIS A 720 -19.62 14.84 -37.75
CA HIS A 720 -18.72 14.83 -36.60
C HIS A 720 -17.25 15.08 -37.03
N PRO A 721 -16.53 16.03 -36.41
CA PRO A 721 -15.21 16.46 -36.87
C PRO A 721 -14.18 15.32 -36.91
N ALA A 722 -14.21 14.39 -35.95
CA ALA A 722 -13.30 13.24 -35.88
C ALA A 722 -13.21 12.45 -37.19
N LEU A 723 -14.32 12.32 -37.94
CA LEU A 723 -14.36 11.55 -39.20
C LEU A 723 -13.49 12.17 -40.31
N SER A 724 -13.14 13.45 -40.18
CA SER A 724 -12.39 14.22 -41.17
C SER A 724 -11.00 14.66 -40.71
N LEU A 725 -10.65 14.42 -39.44
CA LEU A 725 -9.31 14.67 -38.91
C LEU A 725 -8.31 13.64 -39.47
N ASP A 726 -7.02 13.96 -39.37
CA ASP A 726 -5.97 12.97 -39.63
C ASP A 726 -6.23 11.67 -38.83
N PRO A 727 -5.79 10.51 -39.32
CA PRO A 727 -5.90 9.26 -38.59
C PRO A 727 -5.33 9.38 -37.17
N ILE A 728 -6.06 8.89 -36.17
CA ILE A 728 -5.57 8.81 -34.78
C ILE A 728 -4.46 7.74 -34.61
N MET A 729 -4.32 6.85 -35.59
CA MET A 729 -3.27 5.81 -35.69
C MET A 729 -2.49 5.91 -37.00
#